data_AF-A0A090N4J9-F1
#
_entry.id   AF-A0A090N4J9-F1
#
_cell.length_a   1.000
_cell.length_b   1.000
_cell.length_c   1.000
_cell.angle_alpha   90.00
_cell.angle_beta   90.00
_cell.angle_gamma   90.00
#
_symmetry.space_group_name_H-M   'P 1'
#
loop_
_entity.id
_entity.type
_entity.pdbx_description
1 polymer ?
#
loop_
_entity_poly.entity_id
_entity_poly.type
_entity_poly.pdbx_seq_one_letter_code
_entity_poly.pdbx_strand_id
1 'polypeptide(L)'
;MADARGMTSATSAATATSAAATSSAAAREILRYANHEVIMELLRQDVDEDDVESVDRRAKEIELKLADVERRSIDEHATECENLLELGREVEACEAILGAMESTLGTFQEDLGKISIEIRDLQRASEDLRVKHANRARAERVLGEIIESLTVEPELINALFKSDAGDVEFVQGVSKLGGKLDALKSMRSKESITSASLPALNEFAPALEKLRIKAVDRSWAFLYGEFAALKKPRTNVQLMQENSLAKYAPLIDFLRKNGPEVYWEVKSVYANTMGTILKTSVASYLESLKTITKSPRLKVALASKTRASASSSPVGDASSSAASVFAGMFSGMSLSPMRSDVKCAQESAENNLFVLGDRARTILAAESEPPFVVHRQSDKVAQQAQEFDAIFRSAHRLLIDTATFEFAFCDVFWKGEREMFDTVFAGPLVAYNDFVAQILSRFSHDAVGLLVAIRVNNAHRRVMMNRRMPALDAYIDNLNMTLWPRFKQACDVHTKSLEDLRESFEPSPEAPSFIVKRYASFVLALTTIAHTKLGGDEADVTSQVDSLLDHMRQVFFECVSSKLCASLKATPRLRSAYLVKSYDFVCSTLSSLANLNEDVDEHVELPTRSTACTELATLQFFETALADESKAFVDHALVDRFGSIVTLKTRLESADGADEASVRESLGKFHREWKQGMEAMYADCSSCYGSTQGDWRPKDLFRRAQSELVQAYGALVGDGDDVGAVSRKLGQAFRESVNDIVVTKPTFALEFNRLTA
;
A
#
# COMPACT_ATOMS: atom_id res chain seq x y z
N MET A 1 -32.43 -4.24 85.87
CA MET A 1 -31.88 -4.87 87.09
C MET A 1 -30.80 -3.93 87.63
N ALA A 2 -30.96 -3.52 88.89
CA ALA A 2 -30.08 -2.65 89.67
C ALA A 2 -29.95 -1.18 89.22
N ASP A 3 -30.81 -0.30 89.74
CA ASP A 3 -30.36 0.76 90.66
C ASP A 3 -31.54 1.46 91.38
N ALA A 4 -31.32 1.76 92.68
CA ALA A 4 -32.13 2.55 93.63
C ALA A 4 -33.56 2.04 93.96
N ARG A 5 -33.91 1.39 95.09
CA ARG A 5 -33.37 1.34 96.47
C ARG A 5 -33.13 2.72 97.10
N GLY A 6 -34.23 3.43 97.41
CA GLY A 6 -34.14 4.67 98.18
C GLY A 6 -35.48 5.36 98.47
N MET A 7 -36.56 4.65 98.83
CA MET A 7 -37.77 5.30 99.40
C MET A 7 -38.68 4.37 100.21
N THR A 8 -38.11 3.28 100.74
CA THR A 8 -38.72 2.46 101.79
C THR A 8 -38.18 2.91 103.15
N SER A 9 -38.83 3.85 103.85
CA SER A 9 -38.83 3.89 105.34
C SER A 9 -39.74 4.96 105.97
N ALA A 10 -40.16 6.01 105.25
CA ALA A 10 -40.78 7.18 105.90
C ALA A 10 -42.30 7.08 106.12
N THR A 11 -43.06 6.36 105.27
CA THR A 11 -44.53 6.47 105.28
C THR A 11 -45.26 5.41 106.12
N SER A 12 -44.62 4.27 106.45
CA SER A 12 -45.23 3.28 107.35
C SER A 12 -45.00 3.58 108.84
N ALA A 13 -44.13 4.54 109.16
CA ALA A 13 -43.85 4.95 110.53
C ALA A 13 -44.91 5.94 111.07
N ALA A 14 -45.54 6.73 110.21
CA ALA A 14 -46.49 7.80 110.61
C ALA A 14 -47.90 7.29 110.94
N THR A 15 -48.35 6.19 110.32
CA THR A 15 -49.71 5.67 110.51
C THR A 15 -49.85 4.84 111.80
N ALA A 16 -48.76 4.25 112.30
CA ALA A 16 -48.77 3.47 113.54
C ALA A 16 -48.73 4.36 114.81
N THR A 17 -48.22 5.60 114.72
CA THR A 17 -48.09 6.51 115.88
C THR A 17 -49.39 7.26 116.21
N SER A 18 -50.27 7.46 115.22
CA SER A 18 -51.54 8.20 115.37
C SER A 18 -52.60 7.41 116.16
N ALA A 19 -52.72 6.10 115.93
CA ALA A 19 -53.73 5.25 116.57
C ALA A 19 -53.45 4.97 118.06
N ALA A 20 -52.19 5.06 118.51
CA ALA A 20 -51.82 4.84 119.91
C ALA A 20 -52.07 6.08 120.81
N ALA A 21 -52.15 7.29 120.23
CA ALA A 21 -52.28 8.54 120.98
C ALA A 21 -53.73 8.85 121.42
N THR A 22 -54.73 8.46 120.61
CA THR A 22 -56.16 8.75 120.85
C THR A 22 -56.78 7.89 121.97
N SER A 23 -56.36 6.64 122.12
CA SER A 23 -56.78 5.76 123.23
C SER A 23 -56.39 6.31 124.62
N SER A 24 -55.24 6.99 124.70
CA SER A 24 -54.69 7.50 125.96
C SER A 24 -55.37 8.77 126.48
N ALA A 25 -56.04 9.55 125.62
CA ALA A 25 -56.71 10.80 125.99
C ALA A 25 -58.09 10.56 126.63
N ALA A 26 -58.89 9.67 126.04
CA ALA A 26 -60.20 9.28 126.57
C ALA A 26 -60.11 8.57 127.93
N ALA A 27 -59.10 7.70 128.11
CA ALA A 27 -58.82 7.06 129.39
C ALA A 27 -58.44 8.04 130.51
N ARG A 28 -57.85 9.21 130.15
CA ARG A 28 -57.46 10.26 131.10
C ARG A 28 -58.64 11.12 131.57
N GLU A 29 -59.69 11.29 130.78
CA GLU A 29 -60.90 12.02 131.20
C GLU A 29 -61.79 11.19 132.12
N ILE A 30 -61.88 9.88 131.91
CA ILE A 30 -62.70 8.97 132.74
C ILE A 30 -62.12 8.87 134.17
N LEU A 31 -60.79 8.88 134.33
CA LEU A 31 -60.13 8.90 135.64
C LEU A 31 -60.36 10.21 136.43
N ARG A 32 -60.75 11.31 135.76
CA ARG A 32 -60.95 12.61 136.42
C ARG A 32 -62.25 12.68 137.22
N TYR A 33 -63.25 11.87 136.86
CA TYR A 33 -64.57 11.86 137.52
C TYR A 33 -64.68 10.82 138.65
N ALA A 34 -63.72 9.90 138.77
CA ALA A 34 -63.74 8.86 139.80
C ALA A 34 -63.62 9.38 141.25
N ASN A 35 -63.06 10.59 141.46
CA ASN A 35 -62.81 11.16 142.79
C ASN A 35 -63.66 12.40 143.13
N HIS A 36 -64.78 12.60 142.42
CA HIS A 36 -65.64 13.77 142.63
C HIS A 36 -66.48 13.60 143.92
N GLU A 37 -66.37 14.55 144.85
CA GLU A 37 -66.83 14.52 146.25
C GLU A 37 -68.30 14.09 146.43
N VAL A 38 -69.16 14.44 145.46
CA VAL A 38 -70.58 14.11 145.44
C VAL A 38 -70.85 12.60 145.24
N ILE A 39 -69.96 11.88 144.53
CA ILE A 39 -70.14 10.45 144.20
C ILE A 39 -69.78 9.55 145.40
N MET A 40 -68.86 9.98 146.26
CA MET A 40 -68.48 9.26 147.49
C MET A 40 -69.56 9.34 148.58
N GLU A 41 -70.33 10.44 148.66
CA GLU A 41 -71.42 10.58 149.65
C GLU A 41 -72.60 9.64 149.33
N LEU A 42 -72.87 9.40 148.03
CA LEU A 42 -73.91 8.46 147.56
C LEU A 42 -73.62 6.98 147.87
N LEU A 43 -72.36 6.63 148.13
CA LEU A 43 -71.91 5.27 148.45
C LEU A 43 -71.80 5.01 149.96
N ARG A 44 -72.04 6.02 150.82
CA ARG A 44 -71.82 5.94 152.28
C ARG A 44 -73.10 5.86 153.11
N GLN A 45 -74.25 6.19 152.55
CA GLN A 45 -75.51 5.78 153.14
C GLN A 45 -75.70 4.31 152.80
N ASP A 46 -75.14 3.50 153.70
CA ASP A 46 -75.70 2.22 154.12
C ASP A 46 -77.23 2.31 154.15
N VAL A 47 -77.89 1.17 154.28
CA VAL A 47 -79.27 1.09 154.77
C VAL A 47 -80.26 1.34 153.63
N ASP A 48 -81.16 0.44 153.25
CA ASP A 48 -81.57 -0.88 153.74
C ASP A 48 -82.11 -1.65 152.52
N GLU A 49 -82.24 -2.98 152.61
CA GLU A 49 -82.50 -3.91 151.49
C GLU A 49 -83.79 -3.69 150.65
N ASP A 50 -84.56 -2.62 150.88
CA ASP A 50 -85.89 -2.45 150.27
C ASP A 50 -86.03 -1.34 149.20
N ASP A 51 -85.01 -0.50 148.92
CA ASP A 51 -85.22 0.72 148.09
C ASP A 51 -84.54 0.75 146.70
N VAL A 52 -84.16 -0.42 146.15
CA VAL A 52 -83.53 -0.57 144.82
C VAL A 52 -84.45 -0.13 143.65
N GLU A 53 -85.78 -0.10 143.82
CA GLU A 53 -86.73 0.30 142.76
C GLU A 53 -86.66 1.80 142.37
N SER A 54 -86.07 2.68 143.20
CA SER A 54 -86.08 4.13 142.93
C SER A 54 -84.96 4.64 142.00
N VAL A 55 -83.87 3.88 141.84
CA VAL A 55 -82.70 4.23 141.02
C VAL A 55 -82.94 3.90 139.54
N ASP A 56 -83.61 2.78 139.27
CA ASP A 56 -83.93 2.30 137.91
C ASP A 56 -84.84 3.26 137.12
N ARG A 57 -85.71 4.01 137.81
CA ARG A 57 -86.60 4.98 137.15
C ARG A 57 -85.85 6.22 136.65
N ARG A 58 -84.76 6.63 137.32
CA ARG A 58 -84.00 7.84 136.97
C ARG A 58 -82.97 7.60 135.86
N ALA A 59 -82.40 6.39 135.76
CA ALA A 59 -81.50 6.02 134.66
C ALA A 59 -82.21 6.05 133.30
N LYS A 60 -83.46 5.57 133.23
CA LYS A 60 -84.25 5.52 131.99
C LYS A 60 -84.60 6.90 131.41
N GLU A 61 -84.73 7.93 132.23
CA GLU A 61 -85.04 9.29 131.74
C GLU A 61 -83.82 9.99 131.12
N ILE A 62 -82.62 9.65 131.59
CA ILE A 62 -81.36 10.21 131.08
C ILE A 62 -80.98 9.54 129.74
N GLU A 63 -81.16 8.23 129.62
CA GLU A 63 -80.96 7.51 128.34
C GLU A 63 -81.81 8.09 127.21
N LEU A 64 -83.06 8.48 127.52
CA LEU A 64 -83.99 9.06 126.53
C LEU A 64 -83.54 10.43 126.01
N LYS A 65 -82.98 11.30 126.86
CA LYS A 65 -82.50 12.63 126.44
C LYS A 65 -81.17 12.57 125.68
N LEU A 66 -80.30 11.62 126.02
CA LEU A 66 -79.05 11.40 125.29
C LEU A 66 -79.31 10.89 123.87
N ALA A 67 -80.24 9.95 123.72
CA ALA A 67 -80.65 9.42 122.41
C ALA A 67 -81.21 10.51 121.47
N ASP A 68 -81.88 11.52 122.01
CA ASP A 68 -82.50 12.60 121.23
C ASP A 68 -81.46 13.62 120.68
N VAL A 69 -80.37 13.86 121.41
CA VAL A 69 -79.27 14.74 120.97
C VAL A 69 -78.38 14.03 119.95
N GLU A 70 -78.05 12.76 120.19
CA GLU A 70 -77.29 11.93 119.24
C GLU A 70 -78.01 11.88 117.88
N ARG A 71 -79.33 11.73 117.91
CA ARG A 71 -80.14 11.71 116.68
C ARG A 71 -80.04 13.00 115.86
N ARG A 72 -80.06 14.18 116.51
CA ARG A 72 -79.94 15.47 115.81
C ARG A 72 -78.56 15.69 115.21
N SER A 73 -77.49 15.30 115.89
CA SER A 73 -76.12 15.40 115.36
C SER A 73 -75.88 14.44 114.19
N ILE A 74 -76.47 13.24 114.26
CA ILE A 74 -76.45 12.28 113.14
C ILE A 74 -77.19 12.87 111.93
N ASP A 75 -78.35 13.51 112.14
CA ASP A 75 -79.13 14.12 111.05
C ASP A 75 -78.36 15.28 110.38
N GLU A 76 -77.69 16.14 111.14
CA GLU A 76 -76.92 17.26 110.58
C GLU A 76 -75.69 16.77 109.79
N HIS A 77 -74.93 15.80 110.32
CA HIS A 77 -73.84 15.16 109.57
C HIS A 77 -74.33 14.34 108.37
N ALA A 78 -75.52 13.75 108.44
CA ALA A 78 -76.13 13.05 107.31
C ALA A 78 -76.43 14.02 106.16
N THR A 79 -76.84 15.27 106.44
CA THR A 79 -77.09 16.26 105.38
C THR A 79 -75.81 16.72 104.67
N GLU A 80 -74.72 16.95 105.41
CA GLU A 80 -73.46 17.43 104.79
C GLU A 80 -72.66 16.32 104.11
N CYS A 81 -72.90 15.05 104.48
CA CYS A 81 -72.37 13.88 103.78
C CYS A 81 -72.77 13.84 102.29
N GLU A 82 -73.96 14.33 101.92
CA GLU A 82 -74.39 14.31 100.51
C GLU A 82 -73.49 15.19 99.62
N ASN A 83 -73.11 16.39 100.08
CA ASN A 83 -72.22 17.28 99.33
C ASN A 83 -70.78 16.74 99.24
N LEU A 84 -70.26 16.13 100.32
CA LEU A 84 -68.94 15.51 100.31
C LEU A 84 -68.90 14.25 99.43
N LEU A 85 -69.99 13.49 99.38
CA LEU A 85 -70.14 12.36 98.47
C LEU A 85 -70.24 12.82 97.01
N GLU A 86 -70.86 13.96 96.72
CA GLU A 86 -70.92 14.53 95.37
C GLU A 86 -69.55 15.01 94.88
N LEU A 87 -68.78 15.74 95.72
CA LEU A 87 -67.41 16.13 95.40
C LEU A 87 -66.48 14.90 95.27
N GLY A 88 -66.65 13.91 96.14
CA GLY A 88 -65.95 12.62 96.03
C GLY A 88 -66.22 11.95 94.69
N ARG A 89 -67.48 11.95 94.23
CA ARG A 89 -67.84 11.46 92.90
C ARG A 89 -67.19 12.25 91.76
N GLU A 90 -67.08 13.56 91.85
CA GLU A 90 -66.43 14.37 90.81
C GLU A 90 -64.91 14.16 90.75
N VAL A 91 -64.26 14.01 91.90
CA VAL A 91 -62.83 13.68 91.98
C VAL A 91 -62.58 12.26 91.46
N GLU A 92 -63.41 11.29 91.85
CA GLU A 92 -63.38 9.93 91.29
C GLU A 92 -63.62 9.95 89.77
N ALA A 93 -64.49 10.82 89.26
CA ALA A 93 -64.71 10.97 87.82
C ALA A 93 -63.48 11.57 87.11
N CYS A 94 -62.81 12.56 87.69
CA CYS A 94 -61.57 13.11 87.13
C CYS A 94 -60.41 12.11 87.19
N GLU A 95 -60.26 11.36 88.28
CA GLU A 95 -59.29 10.27 88.40
C GLU A 95 -59.59 9.15 87.39
N ALA A 96 -60.87 8.83 87.16
CA ALA A 96 -61.26 7.86 86.13
C ALA A 96 -60.91 8.35 84.72
N ILE A 97 -61.11 9.64 84.41
CA ILE A 97 -60.74 10.23 83.11
C ILE A 97 -59.21 10.26 82.93
N LEU A 98 -58.47 10.67 83.96
CA LEU A 98 -57.00 10.68 83.93
C LEU A 98 -56.43 9.28 83.84
N GLY A 99 -56.99 8.31 84.57
CA GLY A 99 -56.64 6.90 84.44
C GLY A 99 -56.97 6.34 83.05
N ALA A 100 -58.06 6.78 82.43
CA ALA A 100 -58.38 6.43 81.04
C ALA A 100 -57.40 7.06 80.04
N MET A 101 -56.96 8.31 80.25
CA MET A 101 -55.94 8.97 79.44
C MET A 101 -54.55 8.32 79.62
N GLU A 102 -54.18 7.98 80.84
CA GLU A 102 -52.93 7.27 81.15
C GLU A 102 -52.94 5.87 80.53
N SER A 103 -54.05 5.15 80.65
CA SER A 103 -54.22 3.84 80.01
C SER A 103 -54.12 3.95 78.49
N THR A 104 -54.80 4.92 77.87
CA THR A 104 -54.72 5.12 76.41
C THR A 104 -53.32 5.53 75.96
N LEU A 105 -52.65 6.45 76.64
CA LEU A 105 -51.25 6.82 76.34
C LEU A 105 -50.28 5.66 76.57
N GLY A 106 -50.47 4.86 77.62
CA GLY A 106 -49.71 3.65 77.88
C GLY A 106 -49.87 2.62 76.76
N THR A 107 -51.11 2.38 76.31
CA THR A 107 -51.37 1.51 75.16
C THR A 107 -50.76 2.06 73.87
N PHE A 108 -50.85 3.37 73.61
CA PHE A 108 -50.21 3.99 72.45
C PHE A 108 -48.69 3.87 72.51
N GLN A 109 -48.06 4.04 73.67
CA GLN A 109 -46.61 3.89 73.84
C GLN A 109 -46.18 2.44 73.62
N GLU A 110 -46.92 1.48 74.17
CA GLU A 110 -46.67 0.06 73.94
C GLU A 110 -46.83 -0.29 72.46
N ASP A 111 -47.86 0.21 71.79
CA ASP A 111 -48.12 -0.06 70.39
C ASP A 111 -47.08 0.61 69.48
N LEU A 112 -46.63 1.83 69.78
CA LEU A 112 -45.51 2.47 69.07
C LEU A 112 -44.19 1.71 69.28
N GLY A 113 -44.00 1.15 70.47
CA GLY A 113 -42.89 0.25 70.80
C GLY A 113 -42.93 -1.04 69.99
N LYS A 114 -44.09 -1.71 69.94
CA LYS A 114 -44.33 -2.91 69.12
C LYS A 114 -44.11 -2.61 67.64
N ILE A 115 -44.73 -1.56 67.11
CA ILE A 115 -44.58 -1.14 65.70
C ILE A 115 -43.11 -0.81 65.39
N SER A 116 -42.38 -0.15 66.29
CA SER A 116 -40.96 0.16 66.06
C SER A 116 -40.08 -1.08 66.06
N ILE A 117 -40.41 -2.10 66.87
CA ILE A 117 -39.72 -3.39 66.85
C ILE A 117 -40.08 -4.14 65.57
N GLU A 118 -41.35 -4.19 65.19
CA GLU A 118 -41.83 -4.82 63.96
C GLU A 118 -41.21 -4.18 62.71
N ILE A 119 -41.13 -2.84 62.64
CA ILE A 119 -40.47 -2.13 61.53
C ILE A 119 -38.98 -2.48 61.48
N ARG A 120 -38.30 -2.54 62.62
CA ARG A 120 -36.88 -2.90 62.68
C ARG A 120 -36.65 -4.33 62.26
N ASP A 121 -37.51 -5.26 62.66
CA ASP A 121 -37.42 -6.66 62.29
C ASP A 121 -37.78 -6.86 60.81
N LEU A 122 -38.75 -6.12 60.29
CA LEU A 122 -39.07 -6.08 58.86
C LEU A 122 -37.92 -5.51 58.03
N GLN A 123 -37.26 -4.44 58.51
CA GLN A 123 -36.08 -3.86 57.86
C GLN A 123 -34.91 -4.86 57.83
N ARG A 124 -34.63 -5.54 58.96
CA ARG A 124 -33.60 -6.59 59.01
C ARG A 124 -33.94 -7.75 58.08
N ALA A 125 -35.21 -8.20 58.07
CA ALA A 125 -35.67 -9.26 57.17
C ALA A 125 -35.56 -8.85 55.70
N SER A 126 -35.90 -7.59 55.36
CA SER A 126 -35.77 -7.04 54.01
C SER A 126 -34.32 -6.97 53.56
N GLU A 127 -33.41 -6.54 54.44
CA GLU A 127 -31.97 -6.48 54.15
C GLU A 127 -31.37 -7.88 53.98
N ASP A 128 -31.73 -8.84 54.83
CA ASP A 128 -31.31 -10.23 54.71
C ASP A 128 -31.85 -10.87 53.41
N LEU A 129 -33.12 -10.63 53.08
CA LEU A 129 -33.71 -11.05 51.80
C LEU A 129 -33.01 -10.41 50.60
N ARG A 130 -32.63 -9.13 50.68
CA ARG A 130 -31.89 -8.43 49.64
C ARG A 130 -30.52 -9.07 49.41
N VAL A 131 -29.78 -9.38 50.47
CA VAL A 131 -28.48 -10.07 50.39
C VAL A 131 -28.65 -11.47 49.81
N LYS A 132 -29.65 -12.24 50.28
CA LYS A 132 -29.97 -13.58 49.75
C LYS A 132 -30.32 -13.51 48.26
N HIS A 133 -31.12 -12.53 47.84
CA HIS A 133 -31.47 -12.34 46.43
C HIS A 133 -30.23 -11.98 45.59
N ALA A 134 -29.40 -11.05 46.05
CA ALA A 134 -28.17 -10.66 45.35
C ALA A 134 -27.20 -11.85 45.17
N ASN A 135 -27.05 -12.67 46.23
CA ASN A 135 -26.23 -13.87 46.18
C ASN A 135 -26.82 -14.93 45.24
N ARG A 136 -28.14 -15.15 45.26
CA ARG A 136 -28.82 -16.07 44.34
C ARG A 136 -28.70 -15.60 42.89
N ALA A 137 -28.96 -14.34 42.60
CA ALA A 137 -28.84 -13.78 41.25
C ALA A 137 -27.39 -13.81 40.72
N ARG A 138 -26.39 -13.71 41.61
CA ARG A 138 -24.98 -13.92 41.24
C ARG A 138 -24.68 -15.37 40.93
N ALA A 139 -25.11 -16.29 41.80
CA ALA A 139 -24.93 -17.73 41.59
C ALA A 139 -25.64 -18.21 40.32
N GLU A 140 -26.89 -17.77 40.10
CA GLU A 140 -27.67 -18.09 38.89
C GLU A 140 -26.97 -17.66 37.62
N ARG A 141 -26.38 -16.46 37.58
CA ARG A 141 -25.65 -15.99 36.40
C ARG A 141 -24.41 -16.85 36.11
N VAL A 142 -23.63 -17.19 37.13
CA VAL A 142 -22.40 -17.99 36.97
C VAL A 142 -22.74 -19.44 36.62
N LEU A 143 -23.71 -20.06 37.30
CA LEU A 143 -24.16 -21.41 36.97
C LEU A 143 -24.84 -21.45 35.60
N GLY A 144 -25.62 -20.43 35.24
CA GLY A 144 -26.27 -20.30 33.94
C GLY A 144 -25.26 -20.29 32.81
N GLU A 145 -24.20 -19.49 32.91
CA GLU A 145 -23.11 -19.45 31.92
C GLU A 145 -22.41 -20.81 31.77
N ILE A 146 -22.14 -21.50 32.88
CA ILE A 146 -21.53 -22.83 32.86
C ILE A 146 -22.48 -23.86 32.23
N ILE A 147 -23.76 -23.86 32.61
CA ILE A 147 -24.76 -24.79 32.10
C ILE A 147 -24.99 -24.56 30.59
N GLU A 148 -25.12 -23.32 30.13
CA GLU A 148 -25.25 -23.00 28.71
C GLU A 148 -24.02 -23.45 27.90
N SER A 149 -22.81 -23.31 28.48
CA SER A 149 -21.58 -23.76 27.83
C SER A 149 -21.43 -25.29 27.77
N LEU A 150 -21.99 -26.02 28.73
CA LEU A 150 -21.86 -27.48 28.85
C LEU A 150 -23.02 -28.25 28.22
N THR A 151 -24.19 -27.62 28.12
CA THR A 151 -25.40 -28.27 27.58
C THR A 151 -25.26 -28.49 26.08
N VAL A 152 -25.38 -29.73 25.64
CA VAL A 152 -25.41 -30.09 24.22
C VAL A 152 -26.85 -30.24 23.78
N GLU A 153 -27.34 -29.28 23.00
CA GLU A 153 -28.70 -29.32 22.45
C GLU A 153 -28.84 -30.49 21.45
N PRO A 154 -29.95 -31.24 21.46
CA PRO A 154 -30.19 -32.32 20.51
C PRO A 154 -30.25 -31.82 19.05
N GLU A 155 -30.62 -30.56 18.84
CA GLU A 155 -30.54 -29.88 17.54
C GLU A 155 -29.10 -29.78 17.02
N LEU A 156 -28.15 -29.47 17.90
CA LEU A 156 -26.72 -29.42 17.56
C LEU A 156 -26.20 -30.81 17.17
N ILE A 157 -26.64 -31.86 17.88
CA ILE A 157 -26.30 -33.25 17.54
C ILE A 157 -26.91 -33.63 16.19
N ASN A 158 -28.18 -33.29 15.94
CA ASN A 158 -28.83 -33.56 14.66
C ASN A 158 -28.17 -32.79 13.51
N ALA A 159 -27.78 -31.53 13.70
CA ALA A 159 -27.01 -30.79 12.71
C ALA A 159 -25.68 -31.49 12.40
N LEU A 160 -24.91 -31.89 13.43
CA LEU A 160 -23.61 -32.53 13.21
C LEU A 160 -23.68 -33.94 12.60
N PHE A 161 -24.76 -34.69 12.85
CA PHE A 161 -24.90 -36.08 12.38
C PHE A 161 -25.77 -36.26 11.13
N LYS A 162 -26.83 -35.47 10.96
CA LYS A 162 -27.86 -35.68 9.92
C LYS A 162 -27.82 -34.66 8.79
N SER A 163 -27.48 -33.40 9.06
CA SER A 163 -27.39 -32.40 7.97
C SER A 163 -26.21 -32.72 7.06
N ASP A 164 -26.23 -32.25 5.82
CA ASP A 164 -25.07 -32.38 4.94
C ASP A 164 -23.94 -31.47 5.42
N ALA A 165 -22.70 -31.86 5.15
CA ALA A 165 -21.53 -31.11 5.60
C ALA A 165 -21.37 -29.75 4.88
N GLY A 166 -22.05 -29.57 3.74
CA GLY A 166 -22.13 -28.30 3.01
C GLY A 166 -23.25 -27.36 3.48
N ASP A 167 -24.16 -27.81 4.35
CA ASP A 167 -25.28 -26.99 4.79
C ASP A 167 -24.86 -25.91 5.80
N VAL A 168 -25.54 -24.77 5.76
CA VAL A 168 -25.32 -23.66 6.71
C VAL A 168 -25.52 -24.13 8.15
N GLU A 169 -26.46 -25.04 8.37
CA GLU A 169 -26.74 -25.65 9.68
C GLU A 169 -25.53 -26.42 10.22
N PHE A 170 -24.80 -27.14 9.37
CA PHE A 170 -23.59 -27.85 9.76
C PHE A 170 -22.48 -26.88 10.14
N VAL A 171 -22.21 -25.87 9.30
CA VAL A 171 -21.14 -24.88 9.56
C VAL A 171 -21.41 -24.10 10.85
N GLN A 172 -22.66 -23.69 11.08
CA GLN A 172 -23.06 -23.05 12.33
C GLN A 172 -22.96 -24.01 13.52
N GLY A 173 -23.37 -25.26 13.35
CA GLY A 173 -23.23 -26.32 14.35
C GLY A 173 -21.77 -26.56 14.76
N VAL A 174 -20.85 -26.64 13.79
CA VAL A 174 -19.41 -26.79 14.03
C VAL A 174 -18.83 -25.58 14.77
N SER A 175 -19.25 -24.36 14.42
CA SER A 175 -18.83 -23.14 15.14
C SER A 175 -19.32 -23.13 16.59
N LYS A 176 -20.59 -23.49 16.84
CA LYS A 176 -21.17 -23.64 18.18
C LYS A 176 -20.43 -24.72 18.99
N LEU A 177 -20.12 -25.87 18.37
CA LEU A 177 -19.33 -26.93 19.00
C LEU A 177 -17.91 -26.45 19.35
N GLY A 178 -17.28 -25.68 18.46
CA GLY A 178 -15.98 -25.06 18.70
C GLY A 178 -15.99 -24.16 19.94
N GLY A 179 -16.99 -23.29 20.07
CA GLY A 179 -17.17 -22.45 21.26
C GLY A 179 -17.34 -23.26 22.56
N LYS A 180 -18.12 -24.34 22.51
CA LYS A 180 -18.29 -25.25 23.66
C LYS A 180 -16.99 -25.98 24.04
N LEU A 181 -16.20 -26.41 23.05
CA LEU A 181 -14.88 -27.02 23.27
C LEU A 181 -13.88 -26.02 23.87
N ASP A 182 -13.89 -24.77 23.44
CA ASP A 182 -13.02 -23.73 23.97
C ASP A 182 -13.41 -23.33 25.40
N ALA A 183 -14.72 -23.25 25.69
CA ALA A 183 -15.22 -23.06 27.06
C ALA A 183 -14.79 -24.22 27.97
N LEU A 184 -14.90 -25.47 27.51
CA LEU A 184 -14.43 -26.66 28.22
C LEU A 184 -12.93 -26.59 28.54
N LYS A 185 -12.11 -26.22 27.56
CA LYS A 185 -10.65 -26.04 27.74
C LYS A 185 -10.35 -24.91 28.73
N SER A 186 -11.07 -23.79 28.64
CA SER A 186 -10.90 -22.65 29.55
C SER A 186 -11.23 -23.02 31.00
N MET A 187 -12.36 -23.71 31.21
CA MET A 187 -12.77 -24.19 32.54
C MET A 187 -11.74 -25.16 33.12
N ARG A 188 -11.21 -26.07 32.31
CA ARG A 188 -10.15 -27.01 32.72
C ARG A 188 -8.81 -26.31 33.03
N SER A 189 -8.53 -25.18 32.39
CA SER A 189 -7.27 -24.41 32.58
C SER A 189 -7.30 -23.43 33.76
N LYS A 190 -8.47 -22.90 34.12
CA LYS A 190 -8.66 -21.96 35.24
C LYS A 190 -8.61 -22.66 36.61
N GLU A 191 -8.70 -23.99 36.63
CA GLU A 191 -8.68 -24.77 37.85
C GLU A 191 -7.25 -25.15 38.28
N SER A 192 -6.71 -24.33 39.17
CA SER A 192 -5.77 -24.74 40.24
C SER A 192 -6.46 -25.60 41.32
N ILE A 193 -7.67 -26.12 41.05
CA ILE A 193 -8.49 -26.87 41.99
C ILE A 193 -8.70 -28.25 41.37
N THR A 194 -8.13 -29.25 42.04
CA THR A 194 -8.20 -30.69 41.79
C THR A 194 -9.33 -31.15 40.84
N SER A 195 -8.94 -31.97 39.87
CA SER A 195 -9.70 -32.75 38.87
C SER A 195 -10.91 -33.58 39.37
N ALA A 196 -11.32 -33.39 40.62
CA ALA A 196 -12.46 -34.00 41.30
C ALA A 196 -13.67 -33.06 41.47
N SER A 197 -13.57 -31.76 41.13
CA SER A 197 -14.57 -30.77 41.58
C SER A 197 -15.89 -30.71 40.78
N LEU A 198 -15.98 -31.31 39.59
CA LEU A 198 -17.23 -31.35 38.81
C LEU A 198 -17.38 -32.70 38.07
N PRO A 199 -18.11 -33.69 38.63
CA PRO A 199 -18.42 -34.95 37.96
C PRO A 199 -19.04 -34.77 36.57
N ALA A 200 -19.91 -33.76 36.44
CA ALA A 200 -20.53 -33.40 35.16
C ALA A 200 -19.49 -33.09 34.06
N LEU A 201 -18.40 -32.38 34.38
CA LEU A 201 -17.37 -32.05 33.40
C LEU A 201 -16.69 -33.31 32.84
N ASN A 202 -16.43 -34.29 33.71
CA ASN A 202 -15.82 -35.56 33.34
C ASN A 202 -16.80 -36.47 32.56
N GLU A 203 -18.11 -36.33 32.77
CA GLU A 203 -19.13 -37.05 32.00
C GLU A 203 -19.38 -36.45 30.60
N PHE A 204 -19.37 -35.12 30.48
CA PHE A 204 -19.62 -34.44 29.19
C PHE A 204 -18.40 -34.35 28.29
N ALA A 205 -17.18 -34.33 28.85
CA ALA A 205 -15.93 -34.33 28.08
C ALA A 205 -15.86 -35.45 27.01
N PRO A 206 -16.11 -36.74 27.31
CA PRO A 206 -16.07 -37.80 26.29
C PRO A 206 -17.19 -37.69 25.25
N ALA A 207 -18.34 -37.09 25.58
CA ALA A 207 -19.42 -36.87 24.62
C ALA A 207 -19.06 -35.75 23.63
N LEU A 208 -18.51 -34.64 24.12
CA LEU A 208 -17.99 -33.56 23.28
C LEU A 208 -16.80 -34.01 22.43
N GLU A 209 -15.96 -34.88 22.96
CA GLU A 209 -14.83 -35.45 22.23
C GLU A 209 -15.26 -36.37 21.08
N LYS A 210 -16.31 -37.18 21.30
CA LYS A 210 -16.93 -37.97 20.21
C LYS A 210 -17.53 -37.07 19.14
N LEU A 211 -18.21 -35.98 19.53
CA LEU A 211 -18.74 -34.97 18.61
C LEU A 211 -17.61 -34.29 17.84
N ARG A 212 -16.50 -33.96 18.51
CA ARG A 212 -15.28 -33.40 17.87
C ARG A 212 -14.76 -34.33 16.80
N ILE A 213 -14.50 -35.60 17.13
CA ILE A 213 -13.97 -36.59 16.18
C ILE A 213 -14.89 -36.71 14.97
N LYS A 214 -16.22 -36.79 15.19
CA LYS A 214 -17.17 -36.91 14.09
C LYS A 214 -17.27 -35.65 13.23
N ALA A 215 -17.26 -34.46 13.85
CA ALA A 215 -17.26 -33.20 13.13
C ALA A 215 -15.99 -33.03 12.28
N VAL A 216 -14.83 -33.43 12.81
CA VAL A 216 -13.54 -33.41 12.09
C VAL A 216 -13.56 -34.37 10.89
N ASP A 217 -13.99 -35.63 11.09
CA ASP A 217 -14.12 -36.64 10.03
C ASP A 217 -15.02 -36.18 8.87
N ARG A 218 -16.20 -35.64 9.21
CA ARG A 218 -17.15 -35.13 8.20
C ARG A 218 -16.62 -33.88 7.49
N SER A 219 -16.01 -32.95 8.23
CA SER A 219 -15.43 -31.73 7.64
C SER A 219 -14.29 -32.08 6.67
N TRP A 220 -13.44 -33.04 7.03
CA TRP A 220 -12.39 -33.54 6.18
C TRP A 220 -12.94 -34.19 4.90
N ALA A 221 -13.91 -35.11 5.02
CA ALA A 221 -14.50 -35.80 3.88
C ALA A 221 -15.15 -34.82 2.88
N PHE A 222 -15.81 -33.79 3.41
CA PHE A 222 -16.42 -32.73 2.61
C PHE A 222 -15.38 -31.88 1.88
N LEU A 223 -14.40 -31.33 2.60
CA LEU A 223 -13.33 -30.51 2.01
C LEU A 223 -12.51 -31.29 0.99
N TYR A 224 -12.26 -32.58 1.25
CA TYR A 224 -11.60 -33.46 0.31
C TYR A 224 -12.41 -33.64 -0.98
N GLY A 225 -13.73 -33.80 -0.88
CA GLY A 225 -14.65 -33.85 -2.01
C GLY A 225 -14.63 -32.57 -2.85
N GLU A 226 -14.67 -31.40 -2.20
CA GLU A 226 -14.57 -30.10 -2.87
C GLU A 226 -13.22 -29.90 -3.57
N PHE A 227 -12.11 -30.28 -2.93
CA PHE A 227 -10.78 -30.22 -3.56
C PHE A 227 -10.65 -31.20 -4.73
N ALA A 228 -11.29 -32.37 -4.66
CA ALA A 228 -11.36 -33.29 -5.79
C ALA A 228 -12.19 -32.72 -6.95
N ALA A 229 -13.22 -31.92 -6.66
CA ALA A 229 -14.01 -31.23 -7.69
C ALA A 229 -13.19 -30.19 -8.46
N LEU A 230 -12.23 -29.53 -7.82
CA LEU A 230 -11.29 -28.60 -8.48
C LEU A 230 -10.43 -29.28 -9.56
N LYS A 231 -10.16 -30.59 -9.43
CA LYS A 231 -9.37 -31.36 -10.42
C LYS A 231 -10.15 -31.65 -11.70
N LYS A 232 -11.47 -31.46 -11.72
CA LYS A 232 -12.29 -31.74 -12.90
C LYS A 232 -11.94 -30.76 -14.03
N PRO A 233 -11.77 -31.25 -15.28
CA PRO A 233 -11.44 -30.38 -16.40
C PRO A 233 -12.59 -29.41 -16.71
N ARG A 234 -12.25 -28.20 -17.19
CA ARG A 234 -13.18 -27.10 -17.56
C ARG A 234 -13.86 -26.38 -16.38
N THR A 235 -13.50 -26.71 -15.15
CA THR A 235 -13.94 -25.97 -13.97
C THR A 235 -13.25 -24.60 -13.94
N ASN A 236 -14.04 -23.52 -13.79
CA ASN A 236 -13.47 -22.21 -13.49
C ASN A 236 -13.05 -22.19 -12.02
N VAL A 237 -11.75 -22.41 -11.78
CA VAL A 237 -11.17 -22.54 -10.45
C VAL A 237 -11.41 -21.28 -9.61
N GLN A 238 -11.28 -20.10 -10.21
CA GLN A 238 -11.48 -18.83 -9.52
C GLN A 238 -12.92 -18.68 -9.04
N LEU A 239 -13.88 -18.97 -9.92
CA LEU A 239 -15.31 -18.90 -9.57
C LEU A 239 -15.68 -19.88 -8.45
N MET A 240 -15.07 -21.06 -8.42
CA MET A 240 -15.32 -22.07 -7.37
C MET A 240 -14.68 -21.70 -6.03
N GLN A 241 -13.50 -21.11 -6.05
CA GLN A 241 -12.85 -20.61 -4.84
C GLN A 241 -13.69 -19.51 -4.18
N GLU A 242 -14.17 -18.54 -4.96
CA GLU A 242 -14.95 -17.40 -4.45
C GLU A 242 -16.36 -17.79 -4.00
N ASN A 243 -17.09 -18.56 -4.82
CA ASN A 243 -18.52 -18.82 -4.56
C ASN A 243 -18.80 -20.07 -3.72
N SER A 244 -17.88 -21.03 -3.66
CA SER A 244 -18.07 -22.28 -2.92
C SER A 244 -17.13 -22.36 -1.73
N LEU A 245 -15.81 -22.32 -1.95
CA LEU A 245 -14.84 -22.60 -0.88
C LEU A 245 -14.75 -21.51 0.18
N ALA A 246 -14.82 -20.23 -0.20
CA ALA A 246 -14.72 -19.12 0.74
C ALA A 246 -15.77 -19.20 1.88
N LYS A 247 -16.95 -19.75 1.61
CA LYS A 247 -18.03 -19.95 2.60
C LYS A 247 -17.65 -20.91 3.73
N TYR A 248 -16.71 -21.83 3.47
CA TYR A 248 -16.31 -22.87 4.40
C TYR A 248 -15.06 -22.52 5.22
N ALA A 249 -14.59 -21.26 5.16
CA ALA A 249 -13.51 -20.76 6.03
C ALA A 249 -13.73 -21.04 7.54
N PRO A 250 -14.96 -21.00 8.10
CA PRO A 250 -15.19 -21.38 9.51
C PRO A 250 -14.84 -22.84 9.83
N LEU A 251 -14.98 -23.77 8.86
CA LEU A 251 -14.60 -25.17 9.05
C LEU A 251 -13.08 -25.31 9.19
N ILE A 252 -12.31 -24.55 8.42
CA ILE A 252 -10.85 -24.51 8.51
C ILE A 252 -10.39 -23.99 9.88
N ASP A 253 -11.03 -22.95 10.41
CA ASP A 253 -10.72 -22.44 11.76
C ASP A 253 -11.01 -23.46 12.85
N PHE A 254 -12.11 -24.21 12.71
CA PHE A 254 -12.46 -25.28 13.62
C PHE A 254 -11.42 -26.41 13.58
N LEU A 255 -11.03 -26.86 12.40
CA LEU A 255 -10.00 -27.90 12.23
C LEU A 255 -8.67 -27.46 12.82
N ARG A 256 -8.26 -26.21 12.62
CA ARG A 256 -7.01 -25.65 13.18
C ARG A 256 -6.97 -25.76 14.70
N LYS A 257 -8.07 -25.45 15.39
CA LYS A 257 -8.13 -25.42 16.87
C LYS A 257 -8.38 -26.78 17.50
N ASN A 258 -9.15 -27.63 16.83
CA ASN A 258 -9.68 -28.86 17.41
C ASN A 258 -9.12 -30.14 16.78
N GLY A 259 -8.40 -30.09 15.66
CA GLY A 259 -7.85 -31.26 14.99
C GLY A 259 -6.63 -30.91 14.13
N PRO A 260 -5.48 -30.56 14.75
CA PRO A 260 -4.32 -30.04 14.02
C PRO A 260 -3.74 -31.04 13.01
N GLU A 261 -3.76 -32.35 13.32
CA GLU A 261 -3.27 -33.40 12.41
C GLU A 261 -4.05 -33.42 11.09
N VAL A 262 -5.39 -33.44 11.19
CA VAL A 262 -6.30 -33.43 10.02
C VAL A 262 -6.20 -32.09 9.28
N TYR A 263 -6.03 -30.98 10.00
CA TYR A 263 -5.79 -29.67 9.39
C TYR A 263 -4.54 -29.69 8.50
N TRP A 264 -3.42 -30.25 8.96
CA TRP A 264 -2.20 -30.37 8.15
C TRP A 264 -2.40 -31.22 6.90
N GLU A 265 -3.16 -32.31 6.99
CA GLU A 265 -3.53 -33.11 5.81
C GLU A 265 -4.37 -32.32 4.82
N VAL A 266 -5.43 -31.64 5.27
CA VAL A 266 -6.29 -30.79 4.41
C VAL A 266 -5.44 -29.69 3.74
N LYS A 267 -4.56 -29.05 4.51
CA LYS A 267 -3.62 -28.03 4.04
C LYS A 267 -2.71 -28.58 2.93
N SER A 268 -2.10 -29.75 3.15
CA SER A 268 -1.23 -30.43 2.19
C SER A 268 -1.97 -30.87 0.92
N VAL A 269 -3.17 -31.44 1.06
CA VAL A 269 -4.00 -31.89 -0.09
C VAL A 269 -4.41 -30.70 -0.96
N TYR A 270 -4.83 -29.59 -0.34
CA TYR A 270 -5.15 -28.37 -1.06
C TYR A 270 -3.92 -27.81 -1.77
N ALA A 271 -2.79 -27.66 -1.05
CA ALA A 271 -1.56 -27.10 -1.60
C ALA A 271 -1.07 -27.86 -2.84
N ASN A 272 -1.06 -29.20 -2.76
CA ASN A 272 -0.66 -30.06 -3.88
C ASN A 272 -1.64 -29.97 -5.05
N THR A 273 -2.95 -29.96 -4.77
CA THR A 273 -3.98 -29.91 -5.80
C THR A 273 -3.96 -28.56 -6.53
N MET A 274 -4.01 -27.46 -5.78
CA MET A 274 -4.05 -26.11 -6.32
C MET A 274 -2.74 -25.75 -7.01
N GLY A 275 -1.60 -26.08 -6.40
CA GLY A 275 -0.28 -25.86 -7.01
C GLY A 275 -0.12 -26.59 -8.35
N THR A 276 -0.63 -27.82 -8.46
CA THR A 276 -0.62 -28.56 -9.74
C THR A 276 -1.52 -27.92 -10.79
N ILE A 277 -2.74 -27.50 -10.41
CA ILE A 277 -3.71 -26.87 -11.31
C ILE A 277 -3.17 -25.54 -11.83
N LEU A 278 -2.70 -24.66 -10.95
CA LEU A 278 -2.14 -23.36 -11.33
C LEU A 278 -0.87 -23.50 -12.17
N LYS A 279 0.04 -24.42 -11.80
CA LYS A 279 1.23 -24.70 -12.61
C LYS A 279 0.83 -25.14 -14.02
N THR A 280 -0.16 -26.02 -14.14
CA THR A 280 -0.62 -26.54 -15.43
C THR A 280 -1.33 -25.46 -16.26
N SER A 281 -2.16 -24.61 -15.63
CA SER A 281 -2.85 -23.52 -16.33
C SER A 281 -1.87 -22.48 -16.85
N VAL A 282 -0.93 -22.03 -16.02
CA VAL A 282 0.13 -21.08 -16.41
C VAL A 282 1.02 -21.70 -17.47
N ALA A 283 1.53 -22.92 -17.28
CA ALA A 283 2.38 -23.57 -18.29
C ALA A 283 1.67 -23.75 -19.64
N SER A 284 0.39 -24.15 -19.63
CA SER A 284 -0.41 -24.30 -20.86
C SER A 284 -0.62 -22.97 -21.59
N TYR A 285 -0.81 -21.88 -20.84
CA TYR A 285 -0.91 -20.55 -21.41
C TYR A 285 0.42 -20.07 -21.99
N LEU A 286 1.53 -20.24 -21.24
CA LEU A 286 2.86 -19.88 -21.71
C LEU A 286 3.25 -20.63 -22.98
N GLU A 287 2.88 -21.91 -23.09
CA GLU A 287 3.09 -22.69 -24.31
C GLU A 287 2.23 -22.18 -25.48
N SER A 288 1.01 -21.71 -25.19
CA SER A 288 0.15 -21.08 -26.21
C SER A 288 0.71 -19.73 -26.66
N LEU A 289 1.37 -18.96 -25.79
CA LEU A 289 2.05 -17.72 -26.19
C LEU A 289 3.24 -17.97 -27.12
N LYS A 290 3.92 -19.13 -27.00
CA LYS A 290 5.04 -19.47 -27.89
C LYS A 290 4.61 -19.64 -29.34
N THR A 291 3.35 -20.02 -29.61
CA THR A 291 2.85 -20.22 -30.99
C THR A 291 2.65 -18.92 -31.75
N ILE A 292 2.35 -17.83 -31.04
CA ILE A 292 2.18 -16.48 -31.61
C ILE A 292 3.48 -15.65 -31.58
N THR A 293 4.62 -16.24 -31.21
CA THR A 293 5.89 -15.53 -31.08
C THR A 293 6.55 -15.32 -32.44
N LYS A 294 6.88 -14.06 -32.79
CA LYS A 294 7.72 -13.76 -33.97
C LYS A 294 9.12 -14.41 -33.82
N SER A 295 9.74 -14.75 -34.95
CA SER A 295 11.12 -15.23 -34.95
C SER A 295 12.07 -14.16 -34.38
N PRO A 296 13.16 -14.57 -33.69
CA PRO A 296 14.13 -13.63 -33.15
C PRO A 296 14.75 -12.78 -34.27
N ARG A 297 14.90 -11.47 -34.01
CA ARG A 297 15.61 -10.57 -34.92
C ARG A 297 17.04 -11.06 -35.13
N LEU A 298 17.56 -10.88 -36.33
CA LEU A 298 18.93 -11.27 -36.69
C LEU A 298 19.93 -10.59 -35.74
N LYS A 299 20.99 -11.31 -35.37
CA LYS A 299 22.09 -10.79 -34.55
C LYS A 299 22.91 -9.79 -35.37
N VAL A 300 22.47 -8.53 -35.39
CA VAL A 300 23.11 -7.46 -36.14
C VAL A 300 23.62 -6.41 -35.16
N ALA A 301 24.93 -6.37 -34.98
CA ALA A 301 25.59 -5.32 -34.21
C ALA A 301 25.72 -4.03 -35.04
N LEU A 302 25.96 -2.89 -34.39
CA LEU A 302 25.92 -1.56 -35.03
C LEU A 302 26.87 -1.47 -36.23
N ALA A 303 28.13 -1.91 -36.05
CA ALA A 303 29.17 -1.80 -37.06
C ALA A 303 29.30 -3.06 -37.95
N SER A 304 28.47 -4.09 -37.72
CA SER A 304 28.53 -5.32 -38.51
C SER A 304 28.04 -5.09 -39.93
N LYS A 305 28.94 -5.30 -40.91
CA LYS A 305 28.61 -5.30 -42.34
C LYS A 305 27.86 -6.60 -42.60
N THR A 306 26.55 -6.54 -42.80
CA THR A 306 25.70 -7.68 -43.14
C THR A 306 26.11 -8.22 -44.51
N ARG A 307 27.19 -9.01 -44.58
CA ARG A 307 27.32 -10.02 -45.64
C ARG A 307 26.36 -11.13 -45.24
N ALA A 308 25.17 -11.12 -45.82
CA ALA A 308 24.35 -12.32 -45.88
C ALA A 308 25.10 -13.39 -46.70
N SER A 309 26.03 -14.09 -46.07
CA SER A 309 26.34 -15.46 -46.43
C SER A 309 25.67 -16.30 -45.36
N ALA A 310 24.57 -16.96 -45.74
CA ALA A 310 24.10 -18.11 -45.01
C ALA A 310 25.20 -19.19 -45.09
N SER A 311 26.14 -19.18 -44.16
CA SER A 311 27.02 -20.31 -43.88
C SER A 311 26.48 -21.02 -42.63
N SER A 312 25.73 -22.08 -42.89
CA SER A 312 25.62 -23.34 -42.14
C SER A 312 25.71 -23.31 -40.61
N SER A 313 24.64 -23.82 -40.00
CA SER A 313 24.52 -24.34 -38.62
C SER A 313 25.80 -24.95 -38.02
N PRO A 314 26.00 -24.84 -36.70
CA PRO A 314 27.09 -25.53 -36.02
C PRO A 314 26.59 -26.86 -35.43
N VAL A 315 27.03 -28.02 -35.94
CA VAL A 315 27.02 -29.29 -35.18
C VAL A 315 28.12 -30.23 -35.71
N GLY A 316 28.99 -30.69 -34.80
CA GLY A 316 29.38 -32.10 -34.66
C GLY A 316 30.27 -32.76 -35.71
N ASP A 317 31.52 -32.91 -35.31
CA ASP A 317 32.50 -33.99 -35.50
C ASP A 317 32.23 -35.22 -36.43
N ALA A 318 33.31 -35.55 -37.15
CA ALA A 318 33.78 -36.83 -37.70
C ALA A 318 32.94 -37.71 -38.67
N SER A 319 33.59 -37.94 -39.84
CA SER A 319 33.55 -39.13 -40.71
C SER A 319 32.36 -39.31 -41.67
N SER A 320 32.59 -39.00 -42.95
CA SER A 320 32.66 -39.99 -44.04
C SER A 320 32.50 -39.31 -45.40
N SER A 321 33.35 -39.74 -46.33
CA SER A 321 33.43 -39.26 -47.70
C SER A 321 32.28 -39.77 -48.57
N ALA A 322 31.98 -38.96 -49.60
CA ALA A 322 31.29 -39.24 -50.86
C ALA A 322 29.81 -38.84 -50.99
N ALA A 323 29.53 -38.22 -52.14
CA ALA A 323 28.25 -37.93 -52.78
C ALA A 323 27.54 -36.61 -52.44
N SER A 324 27.83 -35.56 -53.23
CA SER A 324 26.84 -35.00 -54.18
C SER A 324 27.41 -33.81 -54.96
N VAL A 325 28.27 -34.12 -55.92
CA VAL A 325 28.62 -33.25 -57.05
C VAL A 325 27.51 -33.40 -58.09
N PHE A 326 26.32 -32.80 -57.88
CA PHE A 326 25.24 -32.88 -58.89
C PHE A 326 24.17 -31.77 -58.81
N ALA A 327 24.58 -30.51 -58.58
CA ALA A 327 23.66 -29.35 -58.64
C ALA A 327 24.07 -28.30 -59.70
N GLY A 328 24.83 -28.71 -60.73
CA GLY A 328 25.42 -27.80 -61.73
C GLY A 328 24.88 -27.88 -63.16
N MET A 329 23.78 -28.59 -63.45
CA MET A 329 23.38 -28.90 -64.84
C MET A 329 21.89 -28.66 -65.17
N PHE A 330 21.33 -27.51 -64.83
CA PHE A 330 20.11 -27.00 -65.48
C PHE A 330 20.20 -25.47 -65.66
N SER A 331 21.04 -25.04 -66.59
CA SER A 331 21.06 -23.67 -67.11
C SER A 331 20.88 -23.74 -68.63
N GLY A 332 19.65 -23.49 -69.10
CA GLY A 332 19.35 -23.38 -70.51
C GLY A 332 17.86 -23.47 -70.83
N MET A 333 17.13 -22.35 -70.73
CA MET A 333 16.41 -21.71 -71.85
C MET A 333 15.63 -20.46 -71.39
N SER A 334 15.85 -19.38 -72.15
CA SER A 334 15.33 -18.00 -72.15
C SER A 334 13.97 -17.66 -71.50
N LEU A 335 13.95 -16.59 -70.68
CA LEU A 335 13.16 -15.35 -70.89
C LEU A 335 13.52 -14.30 -69.81
N SER A 336 13.99 -13.12 -70.25
CA SER A 336 14.03 -11.88 -69.43
C SER A 336 12.59 -11.34 -69.24
N PRO A 337 12.26 -10.43 -68.28
CA PRO A 337 13.14 -9.39 -67.69
C PRO A 337 12.96 -9.11 -66.17
N MET A 338 13.61 -8.04 -65.70
CA MET A 338 13.51 -7.37 -64.39
C MET A 338 14.20 -8.03 -63.19
N ARG A 339 15.51 -7.72 -63.07
CA ARG A 339 16.25 -7.75 -61.80
C ARG A 339 16.73 -6.32 -61.48
N SER A 340 15.91 -5.56 -60.75
CA SER A 340 16.33 -4.33 -60.07
C SER A 340 15.73 -4.14 -58.66
N ASP A 341 14.67 -4.86 -58.30
CA ASP A 341 13.90 -4.50 -57.08
C ASP A 341 14.28 -5.26 -55.80
N VAL A 342 15.18 -6.26 -55.86
CA VAL A 342 15.57 -7.02 -54.65
C VAL A 342 16.59 -6.26 -53.78
N LYS A 343 17.40 -5.37 -54.35
CA LYS A 343 18.40 -4.59 -53.57
C LYS A 343 17.75 -3.48 -52.73
N CYS A 344 16.71 -2.82 -53.25
CA CYS A 344 16.05 -1.70 -52.57
C CYS A 344 15.20 -2.17 -51.37
N ALA A 345 14.57 -3.35 -51.48
CA ALA A 345 13.80 -3.95 -50.39
C ALA A 345 14.69 -4.40 -49.21
N GLN A 346 15.89 -4.93 -49.45
CA GLN A 346 16.80 -5.34 -48.37
C GLN A 346 17.43 -4.16 -47.61
N GLU A 347 17.83 -3.08 -48.30
CA GLU A 347 18.37 -1.88 -47.62
C GLU A 347 17.34 -1.16 -46.74
N SER A 348 16.05 -1.18 -47.14
CA SER A 348 14.97 -0.61 -46.33
C SER A 348 14.67 -1.41 -45.05
N ALA A 349 14.79 -2.75 -45.09
CA ALA A 349 14.60 -3.60 -43.91
C ALA A 349 15.76 -3.50 -42.90
N GLU A 350 16.99 -3.28 -43.39
CA GLU A 350 18.18 -3.13 -42.54
C GLU A 350 18.28 -1.76 -41.84
N ASN A 351 17.69 -0.71 -42.43
CA ASN A 351 17.60 0.62 -41.82
C ASN A 351 16.47 0.72 -40.76
N ASN A 352 15.51 -0.20 -40.77
CA ASN A 352 14.37 -0.23 -39.85
C ASN A 352 14.57 -1.13 -38.62
N LEU A 353 15.78 -1.65 -38.38
CA LEU A 353 16.05 -2.66 -37.34
C LEU A 353 15.72 -2.18 -35.91
N PHE A 354 15.88 -0.89 -35.63
CA PHE A 354 15.70 -0.29 -34.30
C PHE A 354 14.49 0.64 -34.19
N VAL A 355 13.62 0.67 -35.21
CA VAL A 355 12.39 1.47 -35.14
C VAL A 355 11.46 0.90 -34.06
N LEU A 356 10.93 1.77 -33.19
CA LEU A 356 10.09 1.37 -32.06
C LEU A 356 8.81 0.64 -32.50
N GLY A 357 8.16 1.10 -33.56
CA GLY A 357 6.88 0.54 -34.01
C GLY A 357 5.88 0.42 -32.84
N ASP A 358 5.27 -0.75 -32.68
CA ASP A 358 4.28 -1.02 -31.63
C ASP A 358 4.88 -1.19 -30.21
N ARG A 359 6.21 -1.20 -30.05
CA ARG A 359 6.87 -1.43 -28.75
C ARG A 359 6.59 -0.34 -27.72
N ALA A 360 6.45 0.90 -28.17
CA ALA A 360 6.07 2.02 -27.30
C ALA A 360 4.70 1.76 -26.65
N ARG A 361 3.76 1.22 -27.44
CA ARG A 361 2.42 0.88 -26.97
C ARG A 361 2.46 -0.23 -25.92
N THR A 362 3.34 -1.23 -26.05
CA THR A 362 3.48 -2.32 -25.06
C THR A 362 3.71 -1.78 -23.64
N ILE A 363 4.48 -0.69 -23.51
CA ILE A 363 4.78 -0.07 -22.21
C ILE A 363 3.55 0.63 -21.66
N LEU A 364 2.88 1.46 -22.48
CA LEU A 364 1.64 2.16 -22.09
C LEU A 364 0.51 1.19 -21.73
N ALA A 365 0.48 0.03 -22.41
CA ALA A 365 -0.47 -1.05 -22.17
C ALA A 365 -0.14 -1.94 -20.96
N ALA A 366 1.02 -1.76 -20.31
CA ALA A 366 1.48 -2.68 -19.26
C ALA A 366 0.57 -2.65 -18.01
N GLU A 367 0.06 -1.47 -17.63
CA GLU A 367 -0.77 -1.33 -16.43
C GLU A 367 -2.26 -1.60 -16.70
N SER A 368 -2.73 -1.21 -17.89
CA SER A 368 -4.16 -1.12 -18.23
C SER A 368 -4.70 -2.29 -19.04
N GLU A 369 -3.94 -2.82 -20.02
CA GLU A 369 -4.47 -3.84 -20.93
C GLU A 369 -4.39 -5.26 -20.34
N PRO A 370 -5.44 -6.09 -20.51
CA PRO A 370 -5.43 -7.47 -20.02
C PRO A 370 -4.41 -8.36 -20.76
N PRO A 371 -4.15 -9.58 -20.24
CA PRO A 371 -3.39 -10.60 -20.98
C PRO A 371 -4.05 -10.94 -22.32
N PHE A 372 -3.25 -11.34 -23.31
CA PHE A 372 -3.73 -11.84 -24.57
C PHE A 372 -4.56 -13.12 -24.39
N VAL A 373 -5.66 -13.22 -25.13
CA VAL A 373 -6.48 -14.41 -25.20
C VAL A 373 -6.03 -15.26 -26.39
N VAL A 374 -5.25 -16.30 -26.11
CA VAL A 374 -4.82 -17.26 -27.15
C VAL A 374 -5.85 -18.38 -27.24
N HIS A 375 -6.66 -18.39 -28.30
CA HIS A 375 -7.69 -19.40 -28.47
C HIS A 375 -7.15 -20.58 -29.29
N ARG A 376 -6.97 -21.73 -28.64
CA ARG A 376 -6.50 -22.98 -29.29
C ARG A 376 -7.41 -23.51 -30.41
N GLN A 377 -8.64 -23.01 -30.55
CA GLN A 377 -9.65 -23.52 -31.50
C GLN A 377 -10.03 -22.53 -32.62
N SER A 378 -9.43 -21.34 -32.70
CA SER A 378 -9.70 -20.38 -33.77
C SER A 378 -8.64 -20.48 -34.87
N ASP A 379 -8.63 -21.58 -35.60
CA ASP A 379 -7.89 -21.70 -36.88
C ASP A 379 -8.35 -20.64 -37.93
N LYS A 380 -9.44 -19.92 -37.65
CA LYS A 380 -10.05 -18.92 -38.55
C LYS A 380 -9.57 -17.48 -38.35
N VAL A 381 -8.90 -17.16 -37.24
CA VAL A 381 -8.30 -15.84 -37.02
C VAL A 381 -6.81 -16.06 -36.90
N ALA A 382 -6.07 -15.80 -37.97
CA ALA A 382 -4.62 -15.75 -37.92
C ALA A 382 -4.25 -14.66 -36.90
N GLN A 383 -3.94 -15.06 -35.66
CA GLN A 383 -3.46 -14.12 -34.65
C GLN A 383 -2.13 -13.58 -35.16
N GLN A 384 -2.05 -12.25 -35.27
CA GLN A 384 -0.84 -11.60 -35.73
C GLN A 384 0.31 -11.98 -34.80
N ALA A 385 1.42 -12.44 -35.38
CA ALA A 385 2.61 -12.78 -34.60
C ALA A 385 3.06 -11.55 -33.78
N GLN A 386 3.30 -11.75 -32.50
CA GLN A 386 3.62 -10.71 -31.52
C GLN A 386 5.12 -10.65 -31.25
N GLU A 387 5.58 -9.46 -30.88
CA GLU A 387 6.96 -9.25 -30.47
C GLU A 387 7.21 -9.80 -29.06
N PHE A 388 8.48 -10.04 -28.74
CA PHE A 388 8.89 -10.63 -27.46
C PHE A 388 8.36 -9.81 -26.28
N ASP A 389 8.49 -8.48 -26.32
CA ASP A 389 8.07 -7.58 -25.26
C ASP A 389 6.57 -7.67 -24.97
N ALA A 390 5.73 -7.73 -26.02
CA ALA A 390 4.30 -7.89 -25.89
C ALA A 390 3.92 -9.25 -25.26
N ILE A 391 4.66 -10.31 -25.60
CA ILE A 391 4.50 -11.65 -25.02
C ILE A 391 4.92 -11.67 -23.56
N PHE A 392 6.05 -11.05 -23.23
CA PHE A 392 6.55 -10.91 -21.86
C PHE A 392 5.53 -10.16 -20.99
N ARG A 393 5.02 -9.02 -21.47
CA ARG A 393 3.95 -8.24 -20.81
C ARG A 393 2.72 -9.09 -20.57
N SER A 394 2.20 -9.76 -21.59
CA SER A 394 1.01 -10.60 -21.48
C SER A 394 1.18 -11.74 -20.48
N ALA A 395 2.32 -12.44 -20.56
CA ALA A 395 2.65 -13.54 -19.66
C ALA A 395 2.76 -13.05 -18.21
N HIS A 396 3.49 -11.94 -17.98
CA HIS A 396 3.68 -11.39 -16.65
C HIS A 396 2.37 -10.85 -16.08
N ARG A 397 1.54 -10.21 -16.91
CA ARG A 397 0.22 -9.72 -16.50
C ARG A 397 -0.68 -10.85 -16.01
N LEU A 398 -0.72 -11.99 -16.71
CA LEU A 398 -1.48 -13.16 -16.26
C LEU A 398 -0.96 -13.68 -14.92
N LEU A 399 0.37 -13.73 -14.75
CA LEU A 399 1.00 -14.22 -13.53
C LEU A 399 0.61 -13.34 -12.32
N ILE A 400 0.72 -12.01 -12.43
CA ILE A 400 0.38 -11.10 -11.33
C ILE A 400 -1.13 -11.10 -11.03
N ASP A 401 -1.98 -11.21 -12.05
CA ASP A 401 -3.44 -11.28 -11.87
C ASP A 401 -3.84 -12.58 -11.16
N THR A 402 -3.23 -13.70 -11.55
CA THR A 402 -3.42 -15.00 -10.87
C THR A 402 -2.92 -14.95 -9.44
N ALA A 403 -1.72 -14.38 -9.20
CA ALA A 403 -1.16 -14.23 -7.86
C ALA A 403 -2.01 -13.36 -6.95
N THR A 404 -2.54 -12.25 -7.48
CA THR A 404 -3.41 -11.34 -6.72
C THR A 404 -4.66 -12.07 -6.25
N PHE A 405 -5.29 -12.83 -7.14
CA PHE A 405 -6.49 -13.59 -6.82
C PHE A 405 -6.21 -14.68 -5.77
N GLU A 406 -5.17 -15.49 -5.97
CA GLU A 406 -4.84 -16.59 -5.04
C GLU A 406 -4.42 -16.09 -3.67
N PHE A 407 -3.70 -14.96 -3.59
CA PHE A 407 -3.35 -14.38 -2.30
C PHE A 407 -4.56 -13.85 -1.56
N ALA A 408 -5.46 -13.13 -2.25
CA ALA A 408 -6.70 -12.65 -1.64
C ALA A 408 -7.56 -13.82 -1.14
N PHE A 409 -7.65 -14.90 -1.91
CA PHE A 409 -8.32 -16.12 -1.46
C PHE A 409 -7.63 -16.74 -0.24
N CYS A 410 -6.29 -16.87 -0.26
CA CYS A 410 -5.56 -17.45 0.86
C CYS A 410 -5.70 -16.63 2.14
N ASP A 411 -5.73 -15.30 2.03
CA ASP A 411 -5.94 -14.41 3.17
C ASP A 411 -7.30 -14.65 3.84
N VAL A 412 -8.36 -14.77 3.04
CA VAL A 412 -9.73 -15.02 3.54
C VAL A 412 -9.91 -16.46 4.05
N PHE A 413 -9.54 -17.47 3.25
CA PHE A 413 -9.84 -18.87 3.56
C PHE A 413 -8.89 -19.47 4.61
N TRP A 414 -7.61 -19.10 4.58
CA TRP A 414 -6.60 -19.57 5.55
C TRP A 414 -6.31 -18.56 6.67
N LYS A 415 -7.02 -17.42 6.75
CA LYS A 415 -6.81 -16.36 7.75
C LYS A 415 -5.38 -15.80 7.77
N GLY A 416 -4.83 -15.51 6.60
CA GLY A 416 -3.54 -14.82 6.47
C GLY A 416 -2.28 -15.69 6.64
N GLU A 417 -2.39 -17.02 6.57
CA GLU A 417 -1.22 -17.92 6.54
C GLU A 417 -0.45 -17.77 5.21
N ARG A 418 0.56 -16.88 5.20
CA ARG A 418 1.38 -16.58 4.00
C ARG A 418 2.06 -17.80 3.37
N GLU A 419 2.48 -18.75 4.20
CA GLU A 419 3.14 -20.00 3.76
C GLU A 419 2.29 -20.81 2.77
N MET A 420 0.96 -20.69 2.86
CA MET A 420 0.06 -21.38 1.93
C MET A 420 0.14 -20.82 0.52
N PHE A 421 0.15 -19.50 0.41
CA PHE A 421 0.34 -18.85 -0.88
C PHE A 421 1.68 -19.25 -1.48
N ASP A 422 2.77 -19.18 -0.70
CA ASP A 422 4.12 -19.49 -1.18
C ASP A 422 4.22 -20.94 -1.70
N THR A 423 3.62 -21.89 -0.99
CA THR A 423 3.62 -23.32 -1.38
C THR A 423 2.79 -23.56 -2.65
N VAL A 424 1.60 -22.96 -2.74
CA VAL A 424 0.70 -23.11 -3.90
C VAL A 424 1.28 -22.43 -5.14
N PHE A 425 1.88 -21.25 -4.97
CA PHE A 425 2.32 -20.40 -6.08
C PHE A 425 3.75 -20.71 -6.56
N ALA A 426 4.53 -21.50 -5.81
CA ALA A 426 5.87 -21.95 -6.21
C ALA A 426 5.90 -22.62 -7.60
N GLY A 427 4.93 -23.50 -7.89
CA GLY A 427 4.84 -24.20 -9.17
C GLY A 427 4.67 -23.26 -10.39
N PRO A 428 3.69 -22.35 -10.37
CA PRO A 428 3.54 -21.27 -11.35
C PRO A 428 4.80 -20.42 -11.55
N LEU A 429 5.47 -20.00 -10.47
CA LEU A 429 6.69 -19.19 -10.55
C LEU A 429 7.82 -19.92 -11.27
N VAL A 430 8.02 -21.22 -11.00
CA VAL A 430 9.01 -22.04 -11.71
C VAL A 430 8.68 -22.11 -13.20
N ALA A 431 7.43 -22.41 -13.56
CA ALA A 431 7.03 -22.50 -14.98
C ALA A 431 7.24 -21.18 -15.74
N TYR A 432 6.96 -20.05 -15.08
CA TYR A 432 7.21 -18.74 -15.66
C TYR A 432 8.71 -18.41 -15.75
N ASN A 433 9.51 -18.74 -14.74
CA ASN A 433 10.96 -18.54 -14.79
C ASN A 433 11.62 -19.35 -15.91
N ASP A 434 11.20 -20.60 -16.10
CA ASP A 434 11.66 -21.43 -17.22
C ASP A 434 11.31 -20.80 -18.57
N PHE A 435 10.11 -20.24 -18.68
CA PHE A 435 9.66 -19.51 -19.87
C PHE A 435 10.51 -18.26 -20.14
N VAL A 436 10.73 -17.42 -19.11
CA VAL A 436 11.58 -16.23 -19.23
C VAL A 436 13.01 -16.61 -19.61
N ALA A 437 13.60 -17.63 -18.97
CA ALA A 437 14.94 -18.10 -19.29
C ALA A 437 15.05 -18.60 -20.75
N GLN A 438 14.08 -19.37 -21.22
CA GLN A 438 14.01 -19.84 -22.61
C GLN A 438 13.92 -18.67 -23.59
N ILE A 439 13.08 -17.68 -23.31
CA ILE A 439 12.91 -16.53 -24.17
C ILE A 439 14.15 -15.62 -24.14
N LEU A 440 14.69 -15.29 -22.97
CA LEU A 440 15.90 -14.47 -22.86
C LEU A 440 17.09 -15.11 -23.56
N SER A 441 17.20 -16.45 -23.57
CA SER A 441 18.24 -17.14 -24.35
C SER A 441 18.12 -16.88 -25.86
N ARG A 442 16.89 -16.81 -26.38
CA ARG A 442 16.57 -16.60 -27.81
C ARG A 442 16.70 -15.13 -28.23
N PHE A 443 16.29 -14.20 -27.37
CA PHE A 443 16.22 -12.76 -27.67
C PHE A 443 17.31 -11.92 -27.00
N SER A 444 18.39 -12.55 -26.52
CA SER A 444 19.52 -11.91 -25.82
C SER A 444 20.23 -10.77 -26.56
N HIS A 445 19.95 -10.56 -27.85
CA HIS A 445 20.59 -9.55 -28.70
C HIS A 445 19.71 -8.31 -28.93
N ASP A 446 18.43 -8.35 -28.53
CA ASP A 446 17.49 -7.24 -28.73
C ASP A 446 17.48 -6.31 -27.52
N ALA A 447 18.44 -5.38 -27.45
CA ALA A 447 18.56 -4.44 -26.33
C ALA A 447 17.30 -3.59 -26.14
N VAL A 448 16.63 -3.20 -27.23
CA VAL A 448 15.39 -2.41 -27.17
C VAL A 448 14.27 -3.23 -26.53
N GLY A 449 14.07 -4.48 -26.96
CA GLY A 449 13.06 -5.37 -26.37
C GLY A 449 13.34 -5.73 -24.91
N LEU A 450 14.61 -5.89 -24.53
CA LEU A 450 15.03 -6.11 -23.14
C LEU A 450 14.74 -4.89 -22.27
N LEU A 451 14.98 -3.67 -22.77
CA LEU A 451 14.64 -2.45 -22.05
C LEU A 451 13.12 -2.34 -21.86
N VAL A 452 12.31 -2.62 -22.89
CA VAL A 452 10.84 -2.68 -22.73
C VAL A 452 10.44 -3.68 -21.64
N ALA A 453 11.05 -4.88 -21.61
CA ALA A 453 10.76 -5.87 -20.57
C ALA A 453 11.11 -5.36 -19.16
N ILE A 454 12.21 -4.62 -18.99
CA ILE A 454 12.56 -3.97 -17.71
C ILE A 454 11.48 -2.94 -17.32
N ARG A 455 11.04 -2.10 -18.26
CA ARG A 455 9.98 -1.10 -18.01
C ARG A 455 8.65 -1.76 -17.64
N VAL A 456 8.28 -2.84 -18.34
CA VAL A 456 7.09 -3.65 -18.04
C VAL A 456 7.19 -4.29 -16.65
N ASN A 457 8.37 -4.80 -16.26
CA ASN A 457 8.59 -5.36 -14.93
C ASN A 457 8.36 -4.32 -13.83
N ASN A 458 8.85 -3.09 -14.01
CA ASN A 458 8.64 -1.98 -13.09
C ASN A 458 7.17 -1.52 -13.07
N ALA A 459 6.49 -1.49 -14.22
CA ALA A 459 5.06 -1.22 -14.28
C ALA A 459 4.24 -2.25 -13.50
N HIS A 460 4.58 -3.53 -13.62
CA HIS A 460 3.93 -4.59 -12.84
C HIS A 460 4.25 -4.53 -11.34
N ARG A 461 5.46 -4.06 -10.94
CA ARG A 461 5.74 -3.73 -9.53
C ARG A 461 4.73 -2.71 -9.01
N ARG A 462 4.49 -1.62 -9.75
CA ARG A 462 3.51 -0.60 -9.34
C ARG A 462 2.10 -1.15 -9.25
N VAL A 463 1.68 -1.97 -10.20
CA VAL A 463 0.38 -2.65 -10.14
C VAL A 463 0.25 -3.48 -8.85
N MET A 464 1.30 -4.22 -8.47
CA MET A 464 1.32 -5.00 -7.23
C MET A 464 1.33 -4.12 -5.97
N MET A 465 2.08 -3.01 -5.97
CA MET A 465 2.07 -2.03 -4.88
C MET A 465 0.70 -1.38 -4.71
N ASN A 466 0.03 -1.01 -5.82
CA ASN A 466 -1.32 -0.45 -5.81
C ASN A 466 -2.35 -1.46 -5.27
N ARG A 467 -2.16 -2.74 -5.58
CA ARG A 467 -2.96 -3.85 -5.03
C ARG A 467 -2.63 -4.21 -3.57
N ARG A 468 -1.59 -3.60 -2.97
CA ARG A 468 -1.08 -3.88 -1.62
C ARG A 468 -0.64 -5.34 -1.43
N MET A 469 0.06 -5.85 -2.43
CA MET A 469 0.38 -7.26 -2.59
C MET A 469 1.91 -7.50 -2.54
N PRO A 470 2.52 -7.72 -1.36
CA PRO A 470 3.98 -7.80 -1.22
C PRO A 470 4.57 -9.17 -1.60
N ALA A 471 3.75 -10.19 -1.84
CA ALA A 471 4.20 -11.58 -1.97
C ALA A 471 5.12 -11.83 -3.19
N LEU A 472 5.06 -10.99 -4.22
CA LEU A 472 5.91 -11.12 -5.43
C LEU A 472 7.06 -10.10 -5.49
N ASP A 473 7.29 -9.28 -4.46
CA ASP A 473 8.32 -8.23 -4.53
C ASP A 473 9.71 -8.81 -4.80
N ALA A 474 10.11 -9.82 -4.03
CA ALA A 474 11.38 -10.54 -4.20
C ALA A 474 11.49 -11.21 -5.57
N TYR A 475 10.37 -11.67 -6.11
CA TYR A 475 10.31 -12.28 -7.43
C TYR A 475 10.57 -11.25 -8.55
N ILE A 476 9.90 -10.10 -8.47
CA ILE A 476 10.07 -9.00 -9.43
C ILE A 476 11.49 -8.43 -9.34
N ASP A 477 12.09 -8.38 -8.15
CA ASP A 477 13.49 -8.00 -7.94
C ASP A 477 14.45 -8.99 -8.61
N ASN A 478 14.22 -10.29 -8.45
CA ASN A 478 15.02 -11.33 -9.12
C ASN A 478 14.91 -11.27 -10.65
N LEU A 479 13.73 -10.92 -11.19
CA LEU A 479 13.57 -10.66 -12.62
C LEU A 479 14.42 -9.46 -13.06
N ASN A 480 14.42 -8.36 -12.31
CA ASN A 480 15.28 -7.21 -12.60
C ASN A 480 16.77 -7.59 -12.58
N MET A 481 17.19 -8.36 -11.58
CA MET A 481 18.57 -8.88 -11.49
C MET A 481 18.95 -9.83 -12.63
N THR A 482 17.97 -10.39 -13.34
CA THR A 482 18.19 -11.24 -14.52
C THR A 482 18.18 -10.42 -15.82
N LEU A 483 17.28 -9.44 -15.93
CA LEU A 483 17.09 -8.62 -17.14
C LEU A 483 18.22 -7.60 -17.34
N TRP A 484 18.62 -6.89 -16.30
CA TRP A 484 19.63 -5.82 -16.38
C TRP A 484 21.00 -6.29 -16.89
N PRO A 485 21.59 -7.38 -16.38
CA PRO A 485 22.87 -7.87 -16.90
C PRO A 485 22.79 -8.27 -18.37
N ARG A 486 21.65 -8.80 -18.83
CA ARG A 486 21.42 -9.17 -20.23
C ARG A 486 21.28 -7.95 -21.11
N PHE A 487 20.55 -6.92 -20.65
CA PHE A 487 20.45 -5.64 -21.34
C PHE A 487 21.83 -4.99 -21.49
N LYS A 488 22.59 -4.90 -20.40
CA LYS A 488 23.97 -4.39 -20.43
C LYS A 488 24.84 -5.18 -21.41
N GLN A 489 24.80 -6.51 -21.37
CA GLN A 489 25.54 -7.36 -22.30
C GLN A 489 25.16 -7.06 -23.77
N ALA A 490 23.88 -6.83 -24.08
CA ALA A 490 23.44 -6.49 -25.42
C ALA A 490 24.00 -5.12 -25.87
N CYS A 491 23.95 -4.10 -24.99
CA CYS A 491 24.57 -2.79 -25.25
C CYS A 491 26.10 -2.88 -25.40
N ASP A 492 26.78 -3.69 -24.59
CA ASP A 492 28.22 -3.91 -24.66
C ASP A 492 28.62 -4.54 -26.01
N VAL A 493 27.80 -5.44 -26.57
CA VAL A 493 28.04 -6.01 -27.91
C VAL A 493 27.97 -4.94 -28.99
N HIS A 494 27.03 -3.99 -28.89
CA HIS A 494 26.94 -2.86 -29.81
C HIS A 494 28.15 -1.93 -29.69
N THR A 495 28.59 -1.65 -28.45
CA THR A 495 29.77 -0.82 -28.15
C THR A 495 31.05 -1.45 -28.70
N LYS A 496 31.31 -2.72 -28.36
CA LYS A 496 32.47 -3.48 -28.85
C LYS A 496 32.52 -3.57 -30.37
N SER A 497 31.35 -3.68 -31.02
CA SER A 497 31.29 -3.67 -32.49
C SER A 497 31.83 -2.37 -33.08
N LEU A 498 31.65 -1.22 -32.41
CA LEU A 498 32.20 0.07 -32.85
C LEU A 498 33.70 0.19 -32.53
N GLU A 499 34.15 -0.42 -31.42
CA GLU A 499 35.57 -0.50 -31.04
C GLU A 499 36.38 -1.37 -32.02
N ASP A 500 35.85 -2.53 -32.39
CA ASP A 500 36.54 -3.51 -33.22
C ASP A 500 36.59 -3.14 -34.72
N LEU A 501 35.84 -2.11 -35.13
CA LEU A 501 35.80 -1.65 -36.51
C LEU A 501 37.21 -1.31 -37.00
N ARG A 502 37.63 -1.95 -38.09
CA ARG A 502 38.94 -1.69 -38.71
C ARG A 502 38.90 -0.40 -39.54
N GLU A 503 40.04 0.28 -39.61
CA GLU A 503 40.25 1.54 -40.37
C GLU A 503 40.05 1.40 -41.91
N SER A 504 39.68 0.22 -42.41
CA SER A 504 39.54 -0.06 -43.85
C SER A 504 38.14 0.28 -44.40
N PHE A 505 37.35 1.09 -43.69
CA PHE A 505 36.05 1.53 -44.22
C PHE A 505 36.29 2.67 -45.21
N GLU A 506 35.81 2.50 -46.45
CA GLU A 506 35.74 3.58 -47.43
C GLU A 506 34.38 4.27 -47.28
N PRO A 507 34.30 5.43 -46.62
CA PRO A 507 33.06 6.19 -46.56
C PRO A 507 32.70 6.65 -47.98
N SER A 508 31.49 6.32 -48.43
CA SER A 508 30.94 6.98 -49.61
C SER A 508 30.70 8.46 -49.26
N PRO A 509 31.19 9.43 -50.04
CA PRO A 509 31.00 10.85 -49.76
C PRO A 509 29.52 11.30 -49.92
N GLU A 510 28.72 10.48 -50.62
CA GLU A 510 27.35 10.83 -51.01
C GLU A 510 26.32 10.68 -49.88
N ALA A 511 26.55 9.83 -48.86
CA ALA A 511 25.57 9.58 -47.80
C ALA A 511 26.23 9.20 -46.46
N PRO A 512 25.58 9.50 -45.30
CA PRO A 512 26.08 9.01 -44.02
C PRO A 512 26.10 7.48 -44.01
N SER A 513 27.09 6.89 -43.33
CA SER A 513 27.25 5.44 -43.30
C SER A 513 26.05 4.76 -42.62
N PHE A 514 25.79 3.50 -42.96
CA PHE A 514 24.76 2.71 -42.28
C PHE A 514 25.01 2.60 -40.77
N ILE A 515 26.27 2.71 -40.31
CA ILE A 515 26.65 2.69 -38.89
C ILE A 515 26.10 3.93 -38.19
N VAL A 516 26.27 5.11 -38.78
CA VAL A 516 25.70 6.37 -38.28
C VAL A 516 24.19 6.29 -38.20
N LYS A 517 23.54 5.76 -39.25
CA LYS A 517 22.08 5.59 -39.29
C LYS A 517 21.58 4.64 -38.19
N ARG A 518 22.21 3.46 -38.04
CA ARG A 518 21.85 2.48 -37.02
C ARG A 518 22.08 3.01 -35.60
N TYR A 519 23.18 3.73 -35.36
CA TYR A 519 23.46 4.36 -34.08
C TYR A 519 22.38 5.38 -33.72
N ALA A 520 22.05 6.30 -34.63
CA ALA A 520 21.03 7.32 -34.38
C ALA A 520 19.66 6.69 -34.05
N SER A 521 19.20 5.72 -34.83
CA SER A 521 17.94 5.00 -34.57
C SER A 521 17.97 4.21 -33.27
N PHE A 522 19.11 3.62 -32.90
CA PHE A 522 19.26 2.85 -31.65
C PHE A 522 19.23 3.75 -30.42
N VAL A 523 19.98 4.85 -30.42
CA VAL A 523 19.98 5.83 -29.31
C VAL A 523 18.61 6.48 -29.18
N LEU A 524 17.99 6.88 -30.30
CA LEU A 524 16.62 7.39 -30.31
C LEU A 524 15.70 6.40 -29.59
N ALA A 525 15.76 5.13 -29.98
CA ALA A 525 14.88 4.11 -29.44
C ALA A 525 15.03 3.89 -27.92
N LEU A 526 16.27 3.76 -27.44
CA LEU A 526 16.54 3.56 -26.02
C LEU A 526 16.16 4.79 -25.20
N THR A 527 16.45 5.98 -25.70
CA THR A 527 16.13 7.25 -25.02
C THR A 527 14.62 7.43 -24.91
N THR A 528 13.86 7.22 -25.99
CA THR A 528 12.39 7.29 -25.95
C THR A 528 11.81 6.33 -24.92
N ILE A 529 12.28 5.07 -24.87
CA ILE A 529 11.76 4.06 -23.94
C ILE A 529 12.13 4.36 -22.50
N ALA A 530 13.37 4.78 -22.24
CA ALA A 530 13.85 5.08 -20.90
C ALA A 530 13.10 6.26 -20.28
N HIS A 531 12.86 7.31 -21.07
CA HIS A 531 12.29 8.58 -20.62
C HIS A 531 10.78 8.69 -20.85
N THR A 532 10.12 7.67 -21.41
CA THR A 532 8.64 7.58 -21.39
C THR A 532 8.16 7.69 -19.95
N LYS A 533 7.46 8.75 -19.58
CA LYS A 533 6.93 8.91 -18.22
C LYS A 533 5.82 7.89 -17.96
N LEU A 534 6.09 6.90 -17.12
CA LEU A 534 5.06 6.08 -16.50
C LEU A 534 5.09 6.38 -15.00
N GLY A 535 3.94 6.66 -14.39
CA GLY A 535 3.89 7.21 -13.03
C GLY A 535 4.78 6.46 -12.03
N GLY A 536 5.50 7.19 -11.17
CA GLY A 536 6.46 6.65 -10.19
C GLY A 536 7.88 7.21 -10.35
N ASP A 537 8.73 6.96 -9.35
CA ASP A 537 10.15 7.35 -9.40
C ASP A 537 10.93 6.32 -10.21
N GLU A 538 11.27 6.66 -11.45
CA GLU A 538 12.00 5.80 -12.40
C GLU A 538 13.41 6.33 -12.70
N ALA A 539 13.92 7.22 -11.84
CA ALA A 539 15.24 7.84 -11.97
C ALA A 539 16.38 6.82 -12.08
N ASP A 540 16.24 5.66 -11.44
CA ASP A 540 17.24 4.59 -11.50
C ASP A 540 17.37 3.99 -12.90
N VAL A 541 16.26 3.85 -13.64
CA VAL A 541 16.27 3.27 -14.98
C VAL A 541 16.88 4.27 -15.97
N THR A 542 16.45 5.53 -15.89
CA THR A 542 16.97 6.60 -16.76
C THR A 542 18.45 6.80 -16.54
N SER A 543 18.90 6.91 -15.28
CA SER A 543 20.32 7.07 -14.94
C SER A 543 21.19 5.92 -15.47
N GLN A 544 20.75 4.67 -15.33
CA GLN A 544 21.51 3.51 -15.83
C GLN A 544 21.58 3.46 -17.36
N VAL A 545 20.48 3.78 -18.05
CA VAL A 545 20.46 3.83 -19.52
C VAL A 545 21.31 4.99 -20.02
N ASP A 546 21.19 6.17 -19.43
CA ASP A 546 21.97 7.35 -19.80
C ASP A 546 23.48 7.10 -19.63
N SER A 547 23.90 6.44 -18.55
CA SER A 547 25.31 6.04 -18.34
C SER A 547 25.84 5.09 -19.43
N LEU A 548 25.02 4.14 -19.89
CA LEU A 548 25.39 3.25 -21.00
C LEU A 548 25.45 4.00 -22.33
N LEU A 549 24.50 4.90 -22.58
CA LEU A 549 24.46 5.73 -23.77
C LEU A 549 25.63 6.72 -23.83
N ASP A 550 26.06 7.26 -22.69
CA ASP A 550 27.23 8.15 -22.58
C ASP A 550 28.52 7.44 -23.01
N HIS A 551 28.74 6.21 -22.53
CA HIS A 551 29.88 5.40 -22.96
C HIS A 551 29.79 5.09 -24.46
N MET A 552 28.63 4.64 -24.95
CA MET A 552 28.41 4.38 -26.37
C MET A 552 28.65 5.63 -27.24
N ARG A 553 28.26 6.82 -26.76
CA ARG A 553 28.46 8.10 -27.44
C ARG A 553 29.94 8.41 -27.63
N GLN A 554 30.76 8.23 -26.60
CA GLN A 554 32.21 8.47 -26.69
C GLN A 554 32.87 7.54 -27.70
N VAL A 555 32.56 6.24 -27.64
CA VAL A 555 33.11 5.23 -28.57
C VAL A 555 32.65 5.48 -30.00
N PHE A 556 31.37 5.84 -30.20
CA PHE A 556 30.85 6.18 -31.51
C PHE A 556 31.50 7.45 -32.07
N PHE A 557 31.66 8.49 -31.26
CA PHE A 557 32.32 9.72 -31.66
C PHE A 557 33.76 9.46 -32.13
N GLU A 558 34.54 8.67 -31.39
CA GLU A 558 35.90 8.27 -31.80
C GLU A 558 35.87 7.43 -33.10
N CYS A 559 34.93 6.49 -33.20
CA CYS A 559 34.77 5.62 -34.36
C CYS A 559 34.49 6.42 -35.65
N VAL A 560 33.56 7.38 -35.59
CA VAL A 560 33.24 8.24 -36.74
C VAL A 560 34.41 9.18 -37.08
N SER A 561 35.01 9.80 -36.06
CA SER A 561 36.05 10.83 -36.25
C SER A 561 37.40 10.27 -36.71
N SER A 562 37.74 9.04 -36.32
CA SER A 562 39.04 8.42 -36.57
C SER A 562 38.95 7.24 -37.54
N LYS A 563 38.11 6.24 -37.25
CA LYS A 563 38.10 4.94 -37.95
C LYS A 563 37.37 5.01 -39.29
N LEU A 564 36.20 5.65 -39.33
CA LEU A 564 35.44 5.85 -40.57
C LEU A 564 36.09 6.88 -41.49
N CYS A 565 36.78 7.86 -40.92
CA CYS A 565 37.48 8.90 -41.68
C CYS A 565 38.94 8.55 -42.01
N ALA A 566 39.38 7.31 -41.77
CA ALA A 566 40.79 6.93 -41.91
C ALA A 566 41.34 7.13 -43.34
N SER A 567 40.55 6.80 -44.36
CA SER A 567 40.90 7.03 -45.77
C SER A 567 40.83 8.51 -46.19
N LEU A 568 40.04 9.33 -45.46
CA LEU A 568 39.88 10.77 -45.71
C LEU A 568 40.92 11.62 -44.96
N LYS A 569 41.81 11.03 -44.16
CA LYS A 569 42.87 11.75 -43.40
C LYS A 569 43.74 12.65 -44.30
N ALA A 570 43.95 12.25 -45.56
CA ALA A 570 44.75 13.01 -46.53
C ALA A 570 44.03 14.26 -47.09
N THR A 571 42.70 14.34 -46.96
CA THR A 571 41.88 15.43 -47.49
C THR A 571 41.02 16.04 -46.39
N PRO A 572 41.55 17.00 -45.60
CA PRO A 572 40.88 17.50 -44.39
C PRO A 572 39.50 18.11 -44.68
N ARG A 573 39.32 18.74 -45.85
CA ARG A 573 38.03 19.26 -46.30
C ARG A 573 36.97 18.17 -46.46
N LEU A 574 37.30 17.06 -47.14
CA LEU A 574 36.37 15.95 -47.36
C LEU A 574 36.06 15.22 -46.06
N ARG A 575 37.04 15.13 -45.15
CA ARG A 575 36.85 14.62 -43.81
C ARG A 575 35.82 15.44 -43.03
N SER A 576 36.02 16.75 -42.88
CA SER A 576 35.06 17.58 -42.14
C SER A 576 33.69 17.64 -42.82
N ALA A 577 33.62 17.60 -44.16
CA ALA A 577 32.34 17.48 -44.87
C ALA A 577 31.56 16.21 -44.50
N TYR A 578 32.26 15.07 -44.40
CA TYR A 578 31.65 13.80 -43.98
C TYR A 578 31.22 13.81 -42.50
N LEU A 579 32.00 14.45 -41.63
CA LEU A 579 31.66 14.59 -40.20
C LEU A 579 30.44 15.47 -40.01
N VAL A 580 30.39 16.65 -40.64
CA VAL A 580 29.22 17.55 -40.64
C VAL A 580 27.97 16.78 -41.08
N LYS A 581 28.06 16.02 -42.18
CA LYS A 581 26.96 15.19 -42.68
C LYS A 581 26.49 14.12 -41.69
N SER A 582 27.45 13.46 -41.03
CA SER A 582 27.17 12.38 -40.10
C SER A 582 26.56 12.90 -38.81
N TYR A 583 27.08 14.01 -38.27
CA TYR A 583 26.55 14.63 -37.06
C TYR A 583 25.20 15.30 -37.30
N ASP A 584 24.99 15.94 -38.46
CA ASP A 584 23.67 16.47 -38.85
C ASP A 584 22.61 15.37 -38.94
N PHE A 585 22.97 14.19 -39.48
CA PHE A 585 22.05 13.05 -39.49
C PHE A 585 21.67 12.60 -38.07
N VAL A 586 22.64 12.52 -37.16
CA VAL A 586 22.37 12.16 -35.75
C VAL A 586 21.50 13.22 -35.08
N CYS A 587 21.84 14.51 -35.24
CA CYS A 587 21.08 15.62 -34.68
C CYS A 587 19.64 15.61 -35.21
N SER A 588 19.45 15.61 -36.53
CA SER A 588 18.11 15.60 -37.15
C SER A 588 17.25 14.41 -36.74
N THR A 589 17.85 13.22 -36.57
CA THR A 589 17.12 12.04 -36.06
C THR A 589 16.72 12.22 -34.59
N LEU A 590 17.64 12.71 -33.75
CA LEU A 590 17.39 12.89 -32.31
C LEU A 590 16.54 14.13 -32.00
N SER A 591 16.47 15.14 -32.88
CA SER A 591 15.60 16.31 -32.73
C SER A 591 14.12 15.92 -32.68
N SER A 592 13.75 14.75 -33.21
CA SER A 592 12.41 14.19 -33.03
C SER A 592 12.03 13.97 -31.56
N LEU A 593 13.00 13.77 -30.65
CA LEU A 593 12.78 13.71 -29.21
C LEU A 593 12.33 15.04 -28.63
N ALA A 594 12.85 16.17 -29.14
CA ALA A 594 12.47 17.50 -28.66
C ALA A 594 11.01 17.82 -29.02
N ASN A 595 10.56 17.41 -30.21
CA ASN A 595 9.19 17.65 -30.66
C ASN A 595 8.16 16.83 -29.88
N LEU A 596 8.50 15.62 -29.44
CA LEU A 596 7.60 14.77 -28.62
C LEU A 596 7.28 15.39 -27.24
N ASN A 597 8.12 16.31 -26.77
CA ASN A 597 7.93 17.00 -25.49
C ASN A 597 7.06 18.27 -25.59
N GLU A 598 6.84 18.81 -26.80
CA GLU A 598 5.94 19.96 -26.99
C GLU A 598 4.46 19.55 -26.99
N ASP A 599 4.16 18.28 -27.30
CA ASP A 599 2.79 17.74 -27.34
C ASP A 599 2.26 17.29 -25.95
N VAL A 600 3.09 17.35 -24.90
CA VAL A 600 2.70 16.94 -23.53
C VAL A 600 2.63 18.17 -22.60
N ASP A 601 1.39 18.68 -22.50
CA ASP A 601 0.81 19.59 -21.49
C ASP A 601 0.89 21.13 -21.67
N GLU A 602 -0.28 21.68 -22.07
CA GLU A 602 -0.74 23.05 -21.80
C GLU A 602 -1.21 23.23 -20.33
N HIS A 603 -1.17 22.18 -19.49
CA HIS A 603 -1.73 22.19 -18.13
C HIS A 603 -0.87 21.49 -17.06
N VAL A 604 0.44 21.77 -16.97
CA VAL A 604 1.22 21.51 -15.74
C VAL A 604 2.24 22.64 -15.55
N GLU A 605 2.27 23.22 -14.35
CA GLU A 605 3.25 24.25 -13.96
C GLU A 605 4.69 23.77 -14.22
N LEU A 606 5.40 24.49 -15.10
CA LEU A 606 6.78 24.24 -15.50
C LEU A 606 7.72 24.17 -14.29
N PRO A 607 8.40 23.04 -14.04
CA PRO A 607 9.54 23.04 -13.14
C PRO A 607 10.67 23.89 -13.74
N THR A 608 11.25 24.73 -12.90
CA THR A 608 12.41 25.58 -13.17
C THR A 608 13.49 24.91 -14.01
N ARG A 609 14.00 25.64 -15.02
CA ARG A 609 15.10 25.39 -15.98
C ARG A 609 16.46 24.89 -15.42
N SER A 610 16.54 24.28 -14.23
CA SER A 610 17.80 23.91 -13.57
C SER A 610 18.29 22.48 -13.86
N THR A 611 17.46 21.58 -14.37
CA THR A 611 17.90 20.26 -14.86
C THR A 611 17.94 20.32 -16.37
N ALA A 612 19.13 20.56 -16.96
CA ALA A 612 19.34 20.18 -18.35
C ALA A 612 18.95 18.69 -18.47
N CYS A 613 17.87 18.40 -19.18
CA CYS A 613 17.29 17.07 -19.21
C CYS A 613 18.33 16.10 -19.77
N THR A 614 18.72 15.07 -19.01
CA THR A 614 19.69 14.05 -19.47
C THR A 614 19.21 13.37 -20.77
N GLU A 615 17.90 13.39 -21.02
CA GLU A 615 17.22 13.05 -22.28
C GLU A 615 17.90 13.59 -23.55
N LEU A 616 18.44 14.81 -23.51
CA LEU A 616 19.02 15.48 -24.68
C LEU A 616 20.54 15.53 -24.65
N ALA A 617 21.21 14.84 -23.72
CA ALA A 617 22.67 14.91 -23.57
C ALA A 617 23.41 14.51 -24.84
N THR A 618 22.95 13.46 -25.53
CA THR A 618 23.55 13.02 -26.80
C THR A 618 23.27 14.01 -27.93
N LEU A 619 22.08 14.61 -27.98
CA LEU A 619 21.74 15.63 -28.96
C LEU A 619 22.61 16.89 -28.77
N GLN A 620 22.69 17.42 -27.55
CA GLN A 620 23.52 18.59 -27.22
C GLN A 620 25.00 18.35 -27.54
N PHE A 621 25.52 17.15 -27.24
CA PHE A 621 26.88 16.78 -27.59
C PHE A 621 27.12 16.84 -29.10
N PHE A 622 26.24 16.25 -29.91
CA PHE A 622 26.42 16.28 -31.37
C PHE A 622 26.12 17.64 -32.00
N GLU A 623 25.26 18.48 -31.41
CA GLU A 623 25.07 19.87 -31.85
C GLU A 623 26.34 20.70 -31.65
N THR A 624 27.00 20.56 -30.50
CA THR A 624 28.30 21.22 -30.25
C THR A 624 29.39 20.71 -31.20
N ALA A 625 29.51 19.39 -31.37
CA ALA A 625 30.45 18.79 -32.30
C ALA A 625 30.18 19.19 -33.76
N LEU A 626 28.91 19.31 -34.16
CA LEU A 626 28.50 19.78 -35.49
C LEU A 626 28.90 21.24 -35.70
N ALA A 627 28.75 22.11 -34.70
CA ALA A 627 29.16 23.51 -34.78
C ALA A 627 30.68 23.64 -34.95
N ASP A 628 31.46 22.88 -34.17
CA ASP A 628 32.92 22.87 -34.22
C ASP A 628 33.44 22.34 -35.57
N GLU A 629 32.90 21.21 -36.06
CA GLU A 629 33.30 20.66 -37.36
C GLU A 629 32.80 21.52 -38.54
N SER A 630 31.67 22.21 -38.40
CA SER A 630 31.21 23.17 -39.43
C SER A 630 32.20 24.31 -39.58
N LYS A 631 32.77 24.80 -38.46
CA LYS A 631 33.81 25.83 -38.47
C LYS A 631 35.11 25.29 -39.10
N ALA A 632 35.55 24.10 -38.68
CA ALA A 632 36.74 23.46 -39.25
C ALA A 632 36.59 23.19 -40.75
N PHE A 633 35.40 22.79 -41.21
CA PHE A 633 35.10 22.63 -42.63
C PHE A 633 35.26 23.94 -43.40
N VAL A 634 34.74 25.05 -42.87
CA VAL A 634 34.89 26.37 -43.52
C VAL A 634 36.37 26.75 -43.63
N ASP A 635 37.15 26.60 -42.57
CA ASP A 635 38.60 26.87 -42.58
C ASP A 635 39.30 26.01 -43.65
N HIS A 636 39.00 24.72 -43.72
CA HIS A 636 39.58 23.81 -44.72
C HIS A 636 39.13 24.12 -46.15
N ALA A 637 37.86 24.50 -46.35
CA ALA A 637 37.34 24.88 -47.66
C ALA A 637 37.97 26.19 -48.16
N LEU A 638 38.18 27.16 -47.27
CA LEU A 638 38.87 28.41 -47.59
C LEU A 638 40.33 28.19 -47.97
N VAL A 639 41.04 27.31 -47.26
CA VAL A 639 42.43 26.96 -47.59
C VAL A 639 42.52 26.22 -48.93
N ASP A 640 41.60 25.29 -49.21
CA ASP A 640 41.62 24.48 -50.45
C ASP A 640 41.26 25.32 -51.69
N ARG A 641 40.25 26.20 -51.59
CA ARG A 641 39.76 27.01 -52.72
C ARG A 641 40.44 28.37 -52.86
N PHE A 642 40.85 28.98 -51.75
CA PHE A 642 41.41 30.34 -51.69
C PHE A 642 42.77 30.40 -50.98
N GLY A 643 43.52 29.31 -50.98
CA GLY A 643 44.80 29.19 -50.26
C GLY A 643 45.83 30.28 -50.57
N SER A 644 45.84 30.85 -51.78
CA SER A 644 46.75 31.97 -52.12
C SER A 644 46.49 33.22 -51.28
N ILE A 645 45.23 33.50 -50.95
CA ILE A 645 44.86 34.63 -50.08
C ILE A 645 45.12 34.31 -48.63
N VAL A 646 44.77 33.10 -48.19
CA VAL A 646 44.93 32.70 -46.79
C VAL A 646 46.41 32.68 -46.41
N THR A 647 47.27 32.14 -47.29
CA THR A 647 48.74 32.15 -47.10
C THR A 647 49.36 33.53 -47.22
N LEU A 648 48.84 34.39 -48.10
CA LEU A 648 49.29 35.77 -48.20
C LEU A 648 48.93 36.57 -46.93
N LYS A 649 47.74 36.37 -46.37
CA LYS A 649 47.33 36.95 -45.08
C LYS A 649 48.28 36.58 -43.96
N THR A 650 48.56 35.29 -43.79
CA THR A 650 49.47 34.83 -42.73
C THR A 650 50.90 35.33 -42.91
N ARG A 651 51.39 35.46 -44.15
CA ARG A 651 52.73 36.03 -44.46
C ARG A 651 52.82 37.53 -44.22
N LEU A 652 51.78 38.29 -44.51
CA LEU A 652 51.75 39.74 -44.25
C LEU A 652 51.58 40.06 -42.76
N GLU A 653 50.94 39.18 -42.00
CA GLU A 653 50.82 39.25 -40.54
C GLU A 653 52.10 38.79 -39.83
N SER A 654 52.93 37.95 -40.45
CA SER A 654 54.22 37.50 -39.90
C SER A 654 55.32 38.57 -40.02
N ALA A 655 56.42 38.36 -39.28
CA ALA A 655 57.56 39.28 -39.27
C ALA A 655 58.37 39.27 -40.58
N ASP A 656 58.21 38.24 -41.42
CA ASP A 656 59.01 37.99 -42.63
C ASP A 656 58.61 38.92 -43.79
N GLY A 657 57.40 39.50 -43.74
CA GLY A 657 56.86 40.32 -44.84
C GLY A 657 56.63 39.51 -46.11
N ALA A 658 56.06 40.14 -47.13
CA ALA A 658 55.84 39.52 -48.44
C ALA A 658 56.29 40.48 -49.55
N ASP A 659 57.00 39.96 -50.55
CA ASP A 659 57.47 40.74 -51.68
C ASP A 659 56.31 41.32 -52.51
N GLU A 660 56.47 42.55 -53.00
CA GLU A 660 55.49 43.23 -53.87
C GLU A 660 55.07 42.38 -55.09
N ALA A 661 56.02 41.64 -55.68
CA ALA A 661 55.74 40.74 -56.80
C ALA A 661 54.84 39.56 -56.39
N SER A 662 55.10 38.96 -55.23
CA SER A 662 54.33 37.82 -54.70
C SER A 662 52.92 38.23 -54.29
N VAL A 663 52.76 39.44 -53.74
CA VAL A 663 51.46 40.01 -53.39
C VAL A 663 50.63 40.30 -54.63
N ARG A 664 51.22 40.91 -55.66
CA ARG A 664 50.54 41.19 -56.94
C ARG A 664 50.14 39.90 -57.66
N GLU A 665 51.00 38.88 -57.64
CA GLU A 665 50.70 37.57 -58.24
C GLU A 665 49.52 36.87 -57.55
N SER A 666 49.51 36.85 -56.21
CA SER A 666 48.47 36.18 -55.43
C SER A 666 47.10 36.87 -55.52
N LEU A 667 47.08 38.21 -55.49
CA LEU A 667 45.87 39.01 -55.73
C LEU A 667 45.38 38.87 -57.18
N GLY A 668 46.30 38.85 -58.15
CA GLY A 668 46.01 38.60 -59.56
C GLY A 668 45.41 37.23 -59.82
N LYS A 669 45.94 36.19 -59.17
CA LYS A 669 45.39 34.83 -59.23
C LYS A 669 43.98 34.79 -58.66
N PHE A 670 43.77 35.39 -57.50
CA PHE A 670 42.43 35.46 -56.91
C PHE A 670 41.43 36.20 -57.80
N HIS A 671 41.80 37.35 -58.37
CA HIS A 671 40.90 38.13 -59.25
C HIS A 671 40.38 37.32 -60.45
N ARG A 672 41.19 36.38 -60.97
CA ARG A 672 40.77 35.49 -62.07
C ARG A 672 39.88 34.34 -61.61
N GLU A 673 40.18 33.76 -60.44
CA GLU A 673 39.61 32.47 -60.02
C GLU A 673 38.47 32.60 -59.00
N TRP A 674 38.24 33.77 -58.41
CA TRP A 674 37.34 33.89 -57.25
C TRP A 674 35.88 33.52 -57.52
N LYS A 675 35.35 33.80 -58.72
CA LYS A 675 33.97 33.42 -59.09
C LYS A 675 33.80 31.90 -59.18
N GLN A 676 34.72 31.24 -59.86
CA GLN A 676 34.75 29.78 -59.96
C GLN A 676 35.01 29.14 -58.59
N GLY A 677 35.86 29.75 -57.77
CA GLY A 677 36.11 29.34 -56.38
C GLY A 677 34.85 29.43 -55.51
N MET A 678 34.05 30.50 -55.66
CA MET A 678 32.76 30.66 -54.96
C MET A 678 31.72 29.63 -55.40
N GLU A 679 31.60 29.36 -56.71
CA GLU A 679 30.74 28.30 -57.26
C GLU A 679 31.13 26.92 -56.72
N ALA A 680 32.44 26.61 -56.71
CA ALA A 680 32.96 25.36 -56.16
C ALA A 680 32.75 25.26 -54.64
N MET A 681 32.93 26.35 -53.89
CA MET A 681 32.68 26.39 -52.45
C MET A 681 31.20 26.18 -52.11
N TYR A 682 30.28 26.74 -52.90
CA TYR A 682 28.84 26.47 -52.74
C TYR A 682 28.48 25.01 -53.01
N ALA A 683 29.08 24.41 -54.06
CA ALA A 683 28.92 22.98 -54.34
C ALA A 683 29.47 22.11 -53.20
N ASP A 684 30.61 22.49 -52.61
CA ASP A 684 31.19 21.81 -51.46
C ASP A 684 30.28 21.91 -50.22
N CYS A 685 29.74 23.09 -49.91
CA CYS A 685 28.77 23.28 -48.81
C CYS A 685 27.49 22.46 -49.04
N SER A 686 27.01 22.40 -50.28
CA SER A 686 25.84 21.61 -50.66
C SER A 686 26.08 20.10 -50.51
N SER A 687 27.31 19.64 -50.75
CA SER A 687 27.68 18.22 -50.60
C SER A 687 27.58 17.71 -49.16
N CYS A 688 27.73 18.61 -48.17
CA CYS A 688 27.68 18.30 -46.75
C CYS A 688 26.29 17.86 -46.27
N TYR A 689 25.21 18.39 -46.85
CA TYR A 689 23.83 18.14 -46.38
C TYR A 689 22.98 17.30 -47.36
N GLY A 690 23.54 16.88 -48.51
CA GLY A 690 22.83 16.07 -49.50
C GLY A 690 21.83 16.85 -50.35
N SER A 691 21.25 16.21 -51.37
CA SER A 691 20.36 16.87 -52.35
C SER A 691 18.91 16.96 -51.87
N THR A 692 18.65 17.65 -50.77
CA THR A 692 17.29 18.06 -50.37
C THR A 692 17.03 19.45 -50.94
N GLN A 693 16.24 19.54 -52.01
CA GLN A 693 15.87 20.84 -52.60
C GLN A 693 15.19 21.72 -51.54
N GLY A 694 15.74 22.91 -51.30
CA GLY A 694 15.16 23.91 -50.40
C GLY A 694 15.72 23.94 -48.97
N ASP A 695 16.73 23.13 -48.65
CA ASP A 695 17.37 23.17 -47.33
C ASP A 695 18.12 24.49 -47.08
N TRP A 696 17.92 25.11 -45.91
CA TRP A 696 18.58 26.37 -45.53
C TRP A 696 20.02 26.14 -45.05
N ARG A 697 20.34 24.94 -44.57
CA ARG A 697 21.63 24.61 -43.94
C ARG A 697 22.83 24.78 -44.87
N PRO A 698 22.82 24.31 -46.14
CA PRO A 698 23.90 24.62 -47.10
C PRO A 698 24.10 26.12 -47.31
N LYS A 699 23.01 26.89 -47.38
CA LYS A 699 23.05 28.34 -47.58
C LYS A 699 23.66 29.05 -46.37
N ASP A 700 23.36 28.59 -45.15
CA ASP A 700 23.95 29.14 -43.93
C ASP A 700 25.44 28.82 -43.80
N LEU A 701 25.85 27.59 -44.09
CA LEU A 701 27.26 27.20 -44.10
C LEU A 701 28.05 28.02 -45.14
N PHE A 702 27.47 28.23 -46.33
CA PHE A 702 28.07 29.08 -47.36
C PHE A 702 28.14 30.56 -46.95
N ARG A 703 27.15 31.09 -46.23
CA ARG A 703 27.20 32.46 -45.66
C ARG A 703 28.35 32.63 -44.68
N ARG A 704 28.57 31.65 -43.80
CA ARG A 704 29.70 31.68 -42.85
C ARG A 704 31.03 31.68 -43.59
N ALA A 705 31.20 30.80 -44.57
CA ALA A 705 32.39 30.77 -45.41
C ALA A 705 32.63 32.07 -46.19
N GLN A 706 31.57 32.66 -46.75
CA GLN A 706 31.65 33.95 -47.41
C GLN A 706 32.05 35.05 -46.43
N SER A 707 31.45 35.11 -45.25
CA SER A 707 31.76 36.12 -44.23
C SER A 707 33.22 36.06 -43.82
N GLU A 708 33.76 34.86 -43.58
CA GLU A 708 35.17 34.66 -43.25
C GLU A 708 36.10 35.00 -44.42
N LEU A 709 35.73 34.68 -45.67
CA LEU A 709 36.48 35.09 -46.87
C LEU A 709 36.52 36.61 -47.01
N VAL A 710 35.37 37.28 -46.85
CA VAL A 710 35.25 38.74 -46.94
C VAL A 710 36.04 39.41 -45.83
N GLN A 711 36.03 38.85 -44.62
CA GLN A 711 36.83 39.35 -43.51
C GLN A 711 38.33 39.15 -43.76
N ALA A 712 38.75 37.98 -44.24
CA ALA A 712 40.14 37.68 -44.57
C ALA A 712 40.67 38.57 -45.71
N TYR A 713 39.88 38.75 -46.77
CA TYR A 713 40.22 39.62 -47.89
C TYR A 713 40.17 41.12 -47.51
N GLY A 714 39.17 41.52 -46.71
CA GLY A 714 39.06 42.88 -46.19
C GLY A 714 40.24 43.28 -45.30
N ALA A 715 40.72 42.37 -44.44
CA ALA A 715 41.90 42.60 -43.61
C ALA A 715 43.18 42.82 -44.45
N LEU A 716 43.26 42.20 -45.63
CA LEU A 716 44.39 42.35 -46.56
C LEU A 716 44.36 43.70 -47.29
N VAL A 717 43.22 44.00 -47.92
CA VAL A 717 43.08 45.07 -48.91
C VAL A 717 42.65 46.39 -48.30
N GLY A 718 42.02 46.36 -47.12
CA GLY A 718 41.38 47.51 -46.48
C GLY A 718 39.95 47.70 -46.97
N ASP A 719 39.09 48.25 -46.12
CA ASP A 719 37.70 48.58 -46.45
C ASP A 719 37.42 50.04 -46.08
N GLY A 720 37.04 50.86 -47.06
CA GLY A 720 36.80 52.28 -46.84
C GLY A 720 38.02 52.99 -46.22
N ASP A 721 37.86 53.51 -45.01
CA ASP A 721 38.88 54.26 -44.25
C ASP A 721 39.91 53.35 -43.54
N ASP A 722 39.73 52.03 -43.55
CA ASP A 722 40.55 51.09 -42.79
C ASP A 722 41.80 50.66 -43.59
N VAL A 723 42.99 50.92 -43.04
CA VAL A 723 44.27 50.66 -43.74
C VAL A 723 44.61 49.16 -43.69
N GLY A 724 44.31 48.47 -44.80
CA GLY A 724 44.58 47.04 -44.99
C GLY A 724 46.05 46.66 -44.81
N ALA A 725 46.32 45.38 -44.51
CA ALA A 725 47.67 44.86 -44.29
C ALA A 725 48.65 45.16 -45.44
N VAL A 726 48.17 45.13 -46.69
CA VAL A 726 48.96 45.49 -47.87
C VAL A 726 49.42 46.94 -47.81
N SER A 727 48.53 47.88 -47.47
CA SER A 727 48.87 49.29 -47.35
C SER A 727 49.74 49.59 -46.12
N ARG A 728 49.57 48.84 -45.02
CA ARG A 728 50.41 48.96 -43.81
C ARG A 728 51.84 48.49 -44.01
N LYS A 729 52.08 47.44 -44.81
CA LYS A 729 53.40 46.81 -44.97
C LYS A 729 54.15 47.23 -46.23
N LEU A 730 53.45 47.51 -47.33
CA LEU A 730 54.05 47.84 -48.64
C LEU A 730 53.80 49.30 -49.08
N GLY A 731 53.05 50.07 -48.28
CA GLY A 731 52.77 51.47 -48.54
C GLY A 731 51.61 51.72 -49.51
N GLN A 732 51.13 52.96 -49.51
CA GLN A 732 49.93 53.38 -50.23
C GLN A 732 50.13 53.38 -51.76
N ALA A 733 51.32 53.74 -52.24
CA ALA A 733 51.62 53.76 -53.68
C ALA A 733 51.52 52.36 -54.33
N PHE A 734 51.97 51.31 -53.62
CA PHE A 734 51.82 49.94 -54.09
C PHE A 734 50.35 49.50 -54.07
N ARG A 735 49.58 49.87 -53.04
CA ARG A 735 48.14 49.58 -52.96
C ARG A 735 47.37 50.17 -54.13
N GLU A 736 47.70 51.40 -54.53
CA GLU A 736 47.10 52.07 -55.69
C GLU A 736 47.45 51.35 -57.00
N SER A 737 48.65 50.79 -57.12
CA SER A 737 49.10 50.02 -58.30
C SER A 737 48.40 48.67 -58.51
N VAL A 738 47.62 48.19 -57.53
CA VAL A 738 46.91 46.90 -57.57
C VAL A 738 45.38 47.10 -57.52
N ASN A 739 44.90 48.34 -57.59
CA ASN A 739 43.46 48.65 -57.56
C ASN A 739 42.66 48.04 -58.71
N ASP A 740 43.29 47.85 -59.87
CA ASP A 740 42.72 47.20 -61.05
C ASP A 740 42.39 45.71 -60.83
N ILE A 741 43.07 45.08 -59.88
CA ILE A 741 42.98 43.64 -59.58
C ILE A 741 42.16 43.40 -58.29
N VAL A 742 41.79 44.44 -57.55
CA VAL A 742 41.00 44.32 -56.32
C VAL A 742 39.51 44.16 -56.60
N VAL A 743 38.88 43.19 -55.94
CA VAL A 743 37.43 42.95 -56.02
C VAL A 743 36.72 43.72 -54.92
N THR A 744 35.71 44.54 -55.26
CA THR A 744 34.99 45.34 -54.26
C THR A 744 33.91 44.50 -53.54
N LYS A 745 33.62 44.82 -52.27
CA LYS A 745 32.58 44.15 -51.45
C LYS A 745 31.19 44.04 -52.12
N PRO A 746 30.67 45.07 -52.81
CA PRO A 746 29.40 44.96 -53.55
C PRO A 746 29.43 43.84 -54.60
N THR A 747 30.58 43.60 -55.22
CA THR A 747 30.76 42.55 -56.23
C THR A 747 30.67 41.15 -55.60
N PHE A 748 31.22 40.95 -54.40
CA PHE A 748 31.06 39.71 -53.64
C PHE A 748 29.60 39.47 -53.23
N ALA A 749 28.90 40.52 -52.80
CA ALA A 749 27.50 40.43 -52.39
C ALA A 749 26.58 40.06 -53.55
N LEU A 750 26.82 40.61 -54.75
CA LEU A 750 26.02 40.30 -55.95
C LEU A 750 26.19 38.84 -56.41
N GLU A 751 27.42 38.33 -56.50
CA GLU A 751 27.64 36.93 -56.89
C GLU A 751 27.13 35.95 -55.82
N PHE A 752 27.20 36.32 -54.55
CA PHE A 752 26.62 35.53 -53.47
C PHE A 752 25.09 35.44 -53.57
N ASN A 753 24.41 36.56 -53.81
CA ASN A 753 22.96 36.57 -53.99
C ASN A 753 22.54 35.74 -55.21
N ARG A 754 23.37 35.70 -56.27
CA ARG A 754 23.15 34.86 -57.44
C ARG A 754 23.25 33.35 -57.13
N LEU A 755 24.18 32.95 -56.27
CA LEU A 755 24.38 31.53 -55.91
C LEU A 755 23.40 31.02 -54.85
N THR A 756 22.82 31.92 -54.05
CA THR A 756 21.91 31.58 -52.95
C THR A 756 20.44 31.86 -53.22
N ALA A 757 20.12 32.59 -54.30
CA ALA A 757 18.78 32.65 -54.90
C ALA A 757 18.38 31.26 -55.40
#